data_AF-A0A9W8RGH8-F1
#
_entry.id   AF-A0A9W8RGH8-F1
#
_cell.length_a   1.000
_cell.length_b   1.000
_cell.length_c   1.000
_cell.angle_alpha   90.00
_cell.angle_beta   90.00
_cell.angle_gamma   90.00
#
_symmetry.space_group_name_H-M   'P 1'
#
loop_
_entity.id
_entity.type
_entity.pdbx_description
1 polymer ?
#
loop_
_entity_poly.entity_id
_entity_poly.type
_entity_poly.pdbx_seq_one_letter_code
_entity_poly.pdbx_strand_id
1 'polypeptide(L)'
;MSATTTTAAAATTTASHRAPKQGGIFEGLNPTVFNPADPIILFIIQATIVIALTRLLYWPLSKIKEPRVIAEVITGILLGPSVFGRVPGFTDAIFPKEGMAPFRLAANIGLILYLFLVGMEINLTYLLRNWRTAVGVATLDMAIPFGCGVALAYGLYHEFGDDPELAPISFGVFALFIGVAIAITAFPVLCRILTALKLLNTNVGVIVLTSGIINDVVGWVLLALCVTLVNSGAGVTAVYILLVTVGYSLFLAYAVRPCFMWVLRKTHSLENGPTEAVVALTILMVFASAFFTSVIGVHSIFGAFMVGLMCPHEGGFAIKLTEKIEDLISTLFVPLFFALSGINTNLSLLDSGITWGYVVAVTVTAFFTKLFGGTMGARLNGLVWRESVTIGTLMSCKGLVELIVLNIGLQAKILSTRTFTIFVVMALVTTFLTTPLVSWLYPPSYQRKLELWRQGKIDWDGNPLSPPDADEADEGDKDVANRVLVYLRTDGLSSLLSTVSLFTAGHAKRPSIEGGSPAHGEKSAVSEGLMSNPDMDAPKPLLRIHGCRLVGLTERNSSVMKVSEIEEFASHDPIIKAFGTSANNTTRDVVVSGQISVVPENTFADTLATEATKLKSDLILVPWSETGTISELPSFYSASRGDPLANGDFTQLMANIFDHAKPIAAVGLFIDSTLLDPTDSDVRPTRALSRQISGISKSDVQDPTAIRFHSAESRRKKCIRVLYTGSEDDVYAFRLALQFAQNENIDVEIISLPDKDASEDLHFNQIKSTIPDSIVDRINFTELSSERTATIASSLLSSQPENKQSTIFILGRSVTALGGDSSGSGSSSIRGTLGSVPASLANEIKRTATSNVSLLIVQARQTAPERTGLNRKPSTASHSHAPN
;
A
#
# COMPACT_ATOMS: atom_id res chain seq x y z
N MET A 1 78.60 20.96 42.60
CA MET A 1 78.54 22.42 42.78
C MET A 1 77.29 22.90 42.09
N SER A 2 76.15 22.93 42.79
CA SER A 2 75.65 24.08 43.56
C SER A 2 75.04 25.15 42.66
N ALA A 3 73.70 25.23 42.65
CA ALA A 3 73.00 26.41 43.17
C ALA A 3 71.49 26.18 43.18
N THR A 4 70.94 26.44 44.35
CA THR A 4 69.57 26.21 44.79
C THR A 4 68.76 27.49 44.60
N THR A 5 67.47 27.33 44.27
CA THR A 5 66.30 28.14 44.68
C THR A 5 66.21 29.64 44.37
N THR A 6 65.11 30.02 43.73
CA THR A 6 64.24 31.07 44.26
C THR A 6 62.77 30.77 43.92
N THR A 7 62.02 30.47 44.97
CA THR A 7 60.56 30.37 45.04
C THR A 7 59.92 31.74 44.87
N ALA A 8 58.90 31.83 44.02
CA ALA A 8 57.87 32.85 44.13
C ALA A 8 56.53 32.13 44.29
N ALA A 9 56.06 32.05 45.53
CA ALA A 9 54.70 31.67 45.85
C ALA A 9 53.77 32.82 45.44
N ALA A 10 52.86 32.54 44.50
CA ALA A 10 51.70 33.39 44.24
C ALA A 10 50.45 32.63 44.70
N ALA A 11 49.96 33.07 45.86
CA ALA A 11 48.60 33.00 46.38
C ALA A 11 47.70 31.83 45.91
N THR A 12 47.44 30.91 46.84
CA THR A 12 46.17 30.19 46.93
C THR A 12 45.02 31.19 47.01
N THR A 13 44.26 31.32 45.92
CA THR A 13 42.90 31.87 45.95
C THR A 13 41.93 30.78 45.52
N THR A 14 41.15 30.33 46.50
CA THR A 14 39.89 29.59 46.39
C THR A 14 39.95 28.28 45.62
N ALA A 15 39.96 27.18 46.37
CA ALA A 15 39.33 25.94 45.95
C ALA A 15 37.91 26.26 45.46
N SER A 16 37.71 26.37 44.15
CA SER A 16 36.37 26.27 43.61
C SER A 16 35.96 24.82 43.82
N HIS A 17 34.97 24.60 44.66
CA HIS A 17 34.06 23.45 44.59
C HIS A 17 33.47 23.36 43.18
N ARG A 18 34.28 22.97 42.19
CA ARG A 18 33.83 22.70 40.84
C ARG A 18 33.80 21.20 40.71
N ALA A 19 32.64 20.67 40.30
CA ALA A 19 32.54 19.30 39.85
C ALA A 19 33.67 19.01 38.85
N PRO A 20 34.17 17.76 38.78
CA PRO A 20 35.16 17.36 37.78
C PRO A 20 34.71 17.88 36.40
N LYS A 21 35.66 18.41 35.61
CA LYS A 21 35.36 19.03 34.31
C LYS A 21 34.55 18.06 33.45
N GLN A 22 33.25 18.31 33.33
CA GLN A 22 32.32 17.60 32.44
C GLN A 22 32.20 18.33 31.09
N GLY A 23 32.94 19.42 30.88
CA GLY A 23 32.61 20.40 29.84
C GLY A 23 32.96 19.97 28.44
N GLY A 24 32.03 20.23 27.52
CA GLY A 24 32.17 19.97 26.10
C GLY A 24 33.24 20.82 25.41
N ILE A 25 33.12 20.95 24.09
CA ILE A 25 34.12 21.52 23.16
C ILE A 25 34.75 22.84 23.65
N PHE A 26 33.98 23.70 24.34
CA PHE A 26 34.45 25.00 24.86
C PHE A 26 35.44 24.90 26.04
N GLU A 27 35.57 23.74 26.69
CA GLU A 27 36.59 23.48 27.71
C GLU A 27 37.84 22.75 27.14
N GLY A 28 37.89 22.56 25.81
CA GLY A 28 39.01 21.93 25.10
C GLY A 28 38.95 20.40 25.05
N LEU A 29 37.84 19.76 25.45
CA LEU A 29 37.63 18.33 25.29
C LEU A 29 37.19 18.00 23.86
N ASN A 30 37.86 17.04 23.23
CA ASN A 30 37.48 16.53 21.92
C ASN A 30 36.32 15.51 22.08
N PRO A 31 35.13 15.76 21.50
CA PRO A 31 33.96 14.90 21.67
C PRO A 31 34.10 13.51 21.02
N THR A 32 35.12 13.30 20.17
CA THR A 32 35.41 11.98 19.57
C THR A 32 36.27 11.09 20.47
N VAL A 33 36.84 11.62 21.56
CA VAL A 33 37.62 10.80 22.49
C VAL A 33 36.67 9.94 23.31
N PHE A 34 36.88 8.63 23.27
CA PHE A 34 36.07 7.69 24.03
C PHE A 34 36.24 7.91 25.53
N ASN A 35 35.14 8.17 26.24
CA ASN A 35 35.09 8.21 27.68
C ASN A 35 34.32 6.97 28.19
N PRO A 36 34.97 6.02 28.89
CA PRO A 36 34.30 4.83 29.41
C PRO A 36 33.14 5.13 30.38
N ALA A 37 33.18 6.26 31.09
CA ALA A 37 32.12 6.68 32.01
C ALA A 37 30.90 7.24 31.28
N ASP A 38 31.11 7.93 30.14
CA ASP A 38 30.07 8.60 29.35
C ASP A 38 30.22 8.29 27.85
N PRO A 39 29.93 7.05 27.40
CA PRO A 39 30.09 6.64 26.00
C PRO A 39 29.05 7.26 25.06
N ILE A 40 28.07 7.99 25.60
CA ILE A 40 26.90 8.50 24.87
C ILE A 40 27.27 9.48 23.74
N ILE A 41 28.28 10.34 23.94
CA ILE A 41 28.67 11.37 22.97
C ILE A 41 29.20 10.71 21.69
N LEU A 42 30.13 9.76 21.83
CA LEU A 42 30.69 9.02 20.70
C LEU A 42 29.60 8.18 20.00
N PHE A 43 28.72 7.54 20.76
CA PHE A 43 27.62 6.76 20.19
C PHE A 43 26.67 7.64 19.35
N ILE A 44 26.32 8.84 19.82
CA ILE A 44 25.48 9.78 19.07
C ILE A 44 26.18 10.19 17.77
N ILE A 45 27.49 10.45 17.81
CA ILE A 45 28.28 10.77 16.60
C ILE A 45 28.23 9.60 15.61
N GLN A 46 28.52 8.38 16.06
CA GLN A 46 28.47 7.17 15.24
C GLN A 46 27.08 6.97 14.61
N ALA A 47 26.02 7.04 15.41
CA ALA A 47 24.65 6.87 14.94
C ALA A 47 24.24 7.95 13.94
N THR A 48 24.62 9.20 14.18
CA THR A 48 24.32 10.32 13.27
C THR A 48 25.00 10.11 11.92
N ILE A 49 26.28 9.72 11.90
CA ILE A 49 27.02 9.44 10.66
C ILE A 49 26.38 8.29 9.90
N VAL A 50 26.05 7.18 10.58
CA VAL A 50 25.42 6.01 9.96
C VAL A 50 24.07 6.37 9.33
N ILE A 51 23.19 7.07 10.06
CA ILE A 51 21.85 7.43 9.57
C ILE A 51 21.95 8.42 8.41
N ALA A 52 22.79 9.45 8.54
CA ALA A 52 22.95 10.47 7.50
C ALA A 52 23.49 9.87 6.20
N LEU A 53 24.54 9.04 6.29
CA LEU A 53 25.16 8.42 5.12
C LEU A 53 24.22 7.40 4.46
N THR A 54 23.49 6.61 5.26
CA THR A 54 22.47 5.69 4.75
C THR A 54 21.41 6.42 3.93
N ARG A 55 20.87 7.53 4.46
CA ARG A 55 19.83 8.30 3.75
C ARG A 55 20.37 8.96 2.49
N LEU A 56 21.60 9.46 2.53
CA LEU A 56 22.26 10.07 1.37
C LEU A 56 22.46 9.05 0.25
N LEU A 57 22.92 7.84 0.58
CA LEU A 57 23.10 6.75 -0.40
C LEU A 57 21.77 6.17 -0.89
N TYR A 58 20.73 6.19 -0.07
CA TYR A 58 19.42 5.69 -0.48
C TYR A 58 18.74 6.60 -1.51
N TRP A 59 18.96 7.91 -1.47
CA TRP A 59 18.34 8.86 -2.40
C TRP A 59 18.53 8.53 -3.89
N PRO A 60 19.74 8.18 -4.39
CA PRO A 60 19.91 7.73 -5.77
C PRO A 60 19.44 6.28 -6.00
N LEU A 61 19.62 5.38 -5.02
CA LEU A 61 19.23 3.96 -5.13
C LEU A 61 17.70 3.77 -5.24
N SER A 62 16.93 4.61 -4.55
CA SER A 62 15.47 4.59 -4.62
C SER A 62 14.94 4.87 -6.04
N LYS A 63 15.67 5.65 -6.85
CA LYS A 63 15.32 5.88 -8.26
C LYS A 63 15.44 4.63 -9.13
N ILE A 64 16.27 3.67 -8.72
CA ILE A 64 16.46 2.38 -9.41
C ILE A 64 15.49 1.32 -8.82
N LYS A 65 14.63 1.69 -7.85
CA LYS A 65 13.73 0.80 -7.11
C LYS A 65 14.46 -0.26 -6.28
N GLU A 66 15.70 0.02 -5.87
CA GLU A 66 16.46 -0.86 -4.99
C GLU A 66 15.96 -0.77 -3.54
N PRO A 67 15.87 -1.90 -2.81
CA PRO A 67 15.52 -1.87 -1.40
C PRO A 67 16.52 -1.09 -0.55
N ARG A 68 16.02 -0.30 0.41
CA ARG A 68 16.82 0.51 1.34
C ARG A 68 17.94 -0.25 2.06
N VAL A 69 17.74 -1.53 2.31
CA VAL A 69 18.70 -2.46 2.91
C VAL A 69 20.06 -2.42 2.22
N ILE A 70 20.08 -2.31 0.89
CA ILE A 70 21.32 -2.28 0.12
C ILE A 70 22.14 -1.03 0.48
N ALA A 71 21.47 0.13 0.63
CA ALA A 71 22.13 1.37 1.05
C ALA A 71 22.70 1.25 2.47
N GLU A 72 22.01 0.57 3.38
CA GLU A 72 22.44 0.36 4.77
C GLU A 72 23.72 -0.51 4.86
N VAL A 73 23.79 -1.57 4.07
CA VAL A 73 24.96 -2.45 4.01
C VAL A 73 26.15 -1.76 3.34
N ILE A 74 25.92 -1.08 2.21
CA ILE A 74 26.95 -0.28 1.52
C ILE A 74 27.48 0.79 2.47
N THR A 75 26.62 1.46 3.24
CA THR A 75 27.01 2.45 4.27
C THR A 75 28.00 1.84 5.25
N GLY A 76 27.71 0.66 5.79
CA GLY A 76 28.62 -0.06 6.68
C GLY A 76 29.96 -0.38 6.02
N ILE A 77 29.95 -0.88 4.78
CA ILE A 77 31.18 -1.21 4.04
C ILE A 77 32.03 0.04 3.80
N LEU A 78 31.41 1.18 3.48
CA LEU A 78 32.11 2.45 3.31
C LEU A 78 32.72 2.93 4.63
N LEU A 79 31.98 2.88 5.73
CA LEU A 79 32.45 3.28 7.06
C LEU A 79 33.48 2.32 7.65
N GLY A 80 33.52 1.08 7.16
CA GLY A 80 34.45 0.04 7.57
C GLY A 80 35.89 0.23 7.05
N PRO A 81 36.75 -0.76 7.28
CA PRO A 81 38.16 -0.76 6.85
C PRO A 81 38.32 -0.71 5.33
N SER A 82 37.25 -1.02 4.59
CA SER A 82 37.24 -1.11 3.14
C SER A 82 37.29 0.23 2.42
N VAL A 83 36.90 1.36 3.03
CA VAL A 83 36.98 2.70 2.39
C VAL A 83 37.45 3.76 3.37
N PHE A 84 36.58 4.24 4.26
CA PHE A 84 36.93 5.32 5.19
C PHE A 84 37.94 4.89 6.23
N GLY A 85 37.98 3.60 6.60
CA GLY A 85 39.00 3.10 7.49
C GLY A 85 40.43 3.09 6.91
N ARG A 86 40.61 3.40 5.62
CA ARG A 86 41.94 3.67 5.02
C ARG A 86 42.41 5.12 5.25
N VAL A 87 41.53 6.03 5.64
CA VAL A 87 41.88 7.41 5.95
C VAL A 87 42.60 7.42 7.32
N PRO A 88 43.83 7.96 7.41
CA PRO A 88 44.60 7.94 8.65
C PRO A 88 43.85 8.67 9.77
N GLY A 89 43.65 7.99 10.90
CA GLY A 89 42.97 8.53 12.08
C GLY A 89 41.44 8.48 12.06
N PHE A 90 40.78 8.08 10.96
CA PHE A 90 39.31 8.00 10.92
C PHE A 90 38.76 6.88 11.81
N THR A 91 39.27 5.66 11.65
CA THR A 91 38.83 4.49 12.44
C THR A 91 39.08 4.71 13.92
N ASP A 92 40.26 5.22 14.28
CA ASP A 92 40.64 5.44 15.68
C ASP A 92 39.82 6.56 16.33
N ALA A 93 39.39 7.58 15.56
CA ALA A 93 38.59 8.68 16.08
C ALA A 93 37.09 8.35 16.19
N ILE A 94 36.51 7.63 15.23
CA ILE A 94 35.04 7.43 15.15
C ILE A 94 34.63 6.02 15.59
N PHE A 95 35.42 4.99 15.28
CA PHE A 95 35.15 3.60 15.64
C PHE A 95 36.31 2.97 16.45
N PRO A 96 36.73 3.58 17.57
CA PRO A 96 37.75 2.98 18.43
C PRO A 96 37.26 1.62 18.98
N LYS A 97 38.18 0.68 19.18
CA LYS A 97 37.85 -0.69 19.64
C LYS A 97 37.02 -0.70 20.93
N GLU A 98 37.29 0.22 21.85
CA GLU A 98 36.55 0.37 23.11
C GLU A 98 35.14 0.94 22.92
N GLY A 99 34.97 1.85 21.95
CA GLY A 99 33.69 2.44 21.58
C GLY A 99 32.75 1.50 20.82
N MET A 100 33.24 0.35 20.34
CA MET A 100 32.43 -0.63 19.62
C MET A 100 31.49 -1.43 20.53
N ALA A 101 31.75 -1.53 21.84
CA ALA A 101 30.90 -2.30 22.76
C ALA A 101 29.50 -1.66 22.92
N PRO A 102 29.35 -0.36 23.23
CA PRO A 102 28.05 0.32 23.24
C PRO A 102 27.32 0.26 21.89
N PHE A 103 28.07 0.44 20.79
CA PHE A 103 27.51 0.36 19.43
C PHE A 103 26.93 -1.03 19.13
N ARG A 104 27.67 -2.10 19.45
CA ARG A 104 27.22 -3.49 19.31
C ARG A 104 25.99 -3.78 20.17
N LEU A 105 25.94 -3.25 21.39
CA LEU A 105 24.76 -3.42 22.26
C LEU A 105 23.51 -2.80 21.63
N ALA A 106 23.60 -1.55 21.18
CA ALA A 106 22.49 -0.86 20.53
C ALA A 106 22.05 -1.57 19.23
N ALA A 107 23.01 -2.00 18.40
CA ALA A 107 22.75 -2.77 17.18
C ALA A 107 22.03 -4.10 17.47
N ASN A 108 22.45 -4.84 18.51
CA ASN A 108 21.84 -6.12 18.88
C ASN A 108 20.44 -5.95 19.51
N ILE A 109 20.21 -4.89 20.30
CA ILE A 109 18.84 -4.53 20.76
C ILE A 109 17.96 -4.21 19.56
N GLY A 110 18.50 -3.45 18.62
CA GLY A 110 17.85 -3.15 17.36
C GLY A 110 17.47 -4.40 16.57
N LEU A 111 18.39 -5.36 16.50
CA LEU A 111 18.19 -6.64 15.87
C LEU A 111 17.08 -7.46 16.57
N ILE A 112 17.08 -7.53 17.90
CA ILE A 112 16.02 -8.19 18.69
C ILE A 112 14.64 -7.61 18.33
N LEU A 113 14.51 -6.28 18.35
CA LEU A 113 13.24 -5.60 18.02
C LEU A 113 12.87 -5.79 16.54
N TYR A 114 13.86 -5.81 15.65
CA TYR A 114 13.63 -6.08 14.23
C TYR A 114 13.13 -7.52 14.00
N LEU A 115 13.71 -8.52 14.65
CA LEU A 115 13.22 -9.91 14.54
C LEU A 115 11.85 -10.11 15.14
N PHE A 116 11.51 -9.34 16.18
CA PHE A 116 10.14 -9.28 16.65
C PHE A 116 9.18 -8.76 15.57
N LEU A 117 9.52 -7.68 14.86
CA LEU A 117 8.72 -7.19 13.73
C LEU A 117 8.58 -8.24 12.62
N VAL A 118 9.69 -8.91 12.26
CA VAL A 118 9.68 -9.97 11.26
C VAL A 118 8.77 -11.13 11.69
N GLY A 119 8.81 -11.52 12.97
CA GLY A 119 7.91 -12.54 13.51
C GLY A 119 6.44 -12.12 13.44
N MET A 120 6.13 -10.85 13.70
CA MET A 120 4.77 -10.31 13.54
C MET A 120 4.33 -10.20 12.09
N GLU A 121 5.25 -10.09 11.14
CA GLU A 121 4.92 -10.02 9.71
C GLU A 121 4.40 -11.36 9.16
N ILE A 122 4.71 -12.46 9.84
CA ILE A 122 4.35 -13.82 9.41
C ILE A 122 2.93 -14.16 9.86
N ASN A 123 2.00 -14.21 8.91
CA ASN A 123 0.64 -14.71 9.14
C ASN A 123 0.56 -16.22 8.88
N LEU A 124 0.52 -17.01 9.97
CA LEU A 124 0.40 -18.46 9.93
C LEU A 124 -0.93 -18.95 9.32
N THR A 125 -2.02 -18.19 9.48
CA THR A 125 -3.34 -18.55 8.93
C THR A 125 -3.34 -18.43 7.40
N TYR A 126 -2.77 -17.35 6.88
CA TYR A 126 -2.60 -17.15 5.44
C TYR A 126 -1.71 -18.25 4.83
N LEU A 127 -0.60 -18.58 5.51
CA LEU A 127 0.30 -19.66 5.12
C LEU A 127 -0.44 -20.99 4.95
N LEU A 128 -1.28 -21.36 5.93
CA LEU A 128 -2.03 -22.61 5.93
C LEU A 128 -3.11 -22.70 4.84
N ARG A 129 -3.61 -21.58 4.32
CA ARG A 129 -4.61 -21.58 3.25
C ARG A 129 -4.01 -21.86 1.87
N ASN A 130 -2.79 -21.39 1.62
CA ASN A 130 -2.12 -21.45 0.32
C ASN A 130 -0.91 -22.42 0.28
N TRP A 131 -0.77 -23.28 1.30
CA TRP A 131 0.43 -24.11 1.51
C TRP A 131 0.73 -25.14 0.39
N ARG A 132 -0.29 -25.70 -0.28
CA ARG A 132 -0.10 -26.88 -1.16
C ARG A 132 0.89 -26.64 -2.30
N THR A 133 0.77 -25.52 -3.00
CA THR A 133 1.69 -25.16 -4.10
C THR A 133 2.97 -24.52 -3.57
N ALA A 134 2.87 -23.71 -2.51
CA ALA A 134 4.00 -23.00 -1.93
C ALA A 134 5.05 -23.92 -1.29
N VAL A 135 4.66 -25.05 -0.70
CA VAL A 135 5.58 -26.01 -0.07
C VAL A 135 6.45 -26.71 -1.10
N GLY A 136 5.90 -27.09 -2.26
CA GLY A 136 6.69 -27.71 -3.33
C GLY A 136 7.78 -26.78 -3.84
N VAL A 137 7.47 -25.47 -3.95
CA VAL A 137 8.45 -24.44 -4.31
C VAL A 137 9.48 -24.25 -3.19
N ALA A 138 9.03 -24.04 -1.95
CA ALA A 138 9.90 -23.79 -0.80
C ALA A 138 10.89 -24.94 -0.54
N THR A 139 10.42 -26.20 -0.61
CA THR A 139 11.26 -27.38 -0.36
C THR A 139 12.38 -27.53 -1.39
N LEU A 140 12.07 -27.38 -2.68
CA LEU A 140 13.08 -27.47 -3.74
C LEU A 140 14.02 -26.25 -3.77
N ASP A 141 13.48 -25.07 -3.48
CA ASP A 141 14.24 -23.82 -3.35
C ASP A 141 15.19 -23.81 -2.13
N MET A 142 14.89 -24.57 -1.09
CA MET A 142 15.78 -24.75 0.07
C MET A 142 16.76 -25.90 -0.16
N ALA A 143 16.29 -27.06 -0.62
CA ALA A 143 17.09 -28.29 -0.68
C ALA A 143 18.23 -28.22 -1.72
N ILE A 144 17.98 -27.66 -2.91
CA ILE A 144 18.97 -27.61 -3.99
C ILE A 144 20.13 -26.67 -3.65
N PRO A 145 19.89 -25.40 -3.24
CA PRO A 145 20.96 -24.51 -2.82
C PRO A 145 21.68 -25.01 -1.57
N PHE A 146 20.98 -25.66 -0.63
CA PHE A 146 21.61 -26.27 0.54
C PHE A 146 22.62 -27.35 0.14
N GLY A 147 22.24 -28.29 -0.73
CA GLY A 147 23.13 -29.35 -1.20
C GLY A 147 24.33 -28.80 -1.97
N CYS A 148 24.12 -27.81 -2.84
CA CYS A 148 25.21 -27.15 -3.55
C CYS A 148 26.10 -26.33 -2.60
N GLY A 149 25.54 -25.74 -1.55
CA GLY A 149 26.30 -25.03 -0.53
C GLY A 149 27.17 -25.96 0.29
N VAL A 150 26.69 -27.16 0.65
CA VAL A 150 27.53 -28.21 1.27
C VAL A 150 28.68 -28.61 0.34
N ALA A 151 28.44 -28.70 -0.97
CA ALA A 151 29.50 -28.98 -1.94
C ALA A 151 30.53 -27.84 -2.02
N LEU A 152 30.09 -26.57 -2.01
CA LEU A 152 30.99 -25.41 -1.96
C LEU A 152 31.77 -25.31 -0.65
N ALA A 153 31.16 -25.74 0.47
CA ALA A 153 31.79 -25.74 1.77
C ALA A 153 33.04 -26.64 1.78
N TYR A 154 33.06 -27.72 1.00
CA TYR A 154 34.26 -28.55 0.85
C TYR A 154 35.46 -27.74 0.33
N GLY A 155 35.28 -26.97 -0.74
CA GLY A 155 36.34 -26.12 -1.28
C GLY A 155 36.75 -24.99 -0.32
N LEU A 156 35.76 -24.29 0.25
CA LEU A 156 36.00 -23.21 1.21
C LEU A 156 36.75 -23.69 2.47
N TYR A 157 36.40 -24.87 2.98
CA TYR A 157 37.03 -25.43 4.17
C TYR A 157 38.49 -25.85 3.92
N HIS A 158 38.82 -26.40 2.75
CA HIS A 158 40.19 -26.80 2.44
C HIS A 158 41.10 -25.62 2.14
N GLU A 159 40.57 -24.54 1.56
CA GLU A 159 41.37 -23.36 1.23
C GLU A 159 41.50 -22.37 2.40
N PHE A 160 40.42 -22.18 3.17
CA PHE A 160 40.33 -21.15 4.22
C PHE A 160 40.12 -21.71 5.63
N GLY A 161 40.13 -23.04 5.82
CA GLY A 161 39.94 -23.68 7.12
C GLY A 161 41.09 -23.45 8.12
N ASP A 162 42.28 -23.12 7.62
CA ASP A 162 43.46 -22.81 8.44
C ASP A 162 43.57 -21.32 8.83
N ASP A 163 42.55 -20.50 8.52
CA ASP A 163 42.54 -19.09 8.92
C ASP A 163 42.61 -18.98 10.46
N PRO A 164 43.52 -18.16 11.03
CA PRO A 164 43.77 -18.09 12.48
C PRO A 164 42.60 -17.56 13.32
N GLU A 165 41.56 -17.05 12.67
CA GLU A 165 40.35 -16.52 13.31
C GLU A 165 39.30 -17.61 13.61
N LEU A 166 39.41 -18.79 12.97
CA LEU A 166 38.44 -19.87 13.11
C LEU A 166 38.59 -20.63 14.44
N ALA A 167 37.46 -21.02 15.02
CA ALA A 167 37.47 -22.05 16.05
C ALA A 167 37.74 -23.43 15.41
N PRO A 168 38.32 -24.41 16.13
CA PRO A 168 38.48 -25.78 15.64
C PRO A 168 37.11 -26.45 15.52
N ILE A 169 36.45 -26.24 14.38
CA ILE A 169 35.11 -26.75 14.09
C ILE A 169 35.19 -27.97 13.18
N SER A 170 34.27 -28.92 13.36
CA SER A 170 34.15 -30.04 12.45
C SER A 170 33.62 -29.59 11.09
N PHE A 171 34.09 -30.22 10.02
CA PHE A 171 33.61 -29.96 8.66
C PHE A 171 32.08 -30.04 8.55
N GLY A 172 31.43 -30.97 9.28
CA GLY A 172 29.98 -31.13 9.25
C GLY A 172 29.23 -29.88 9.73
N VAL A 173 29.71 -29.21 10.76
CA VAL A 173 29.11 -27.97 11.30
C VAL A 173 29.34 -26.80 10.34
N PHE A 174 30.55 -26.69 9.79
CA PHE A 174 30.87 -25.69 8.77
C PHE A 174 30.02 -25.86 7.51
N ALA A 175 29.92 -27.08 6.98
CA ALA A 175 29.15 -27.40 5.79
C ALA A 175 27.65 -27.18 5.99
N LEU A 176 27.11 -27.54 7.15
CA LEU A 176 25.73 -27.26 7.52
C LEU A 176 25.48 -25.74 7.59
N PHE A 177 26.39 -24.97 8.20
CA PHE A 177 26.27 -23.51 8.26
C PHE A 177 26.31 -22.85 6.87
N ILE A 178 27.27 -23.24 6.01
CA ILE A 178 27.39 -22.73 4.64
C ILE A 178 26.16 -23.12 3.80
N GLY A 179 25.69 -24.36 3.93
CA GLY A 179 24.46 -24.82 3.27
C GLY A 179 23.26 -23.97 3.65
N VAL A 180 23.09 -23.68 4.95
CA VAL A 180 22.02 -22.80 5.45
C VAL A 180 22.20 -21.36 4.93
N ALA A 181 23.41 -20.80 4.99
CA ALA A 181 23.68 -19.44 4.54
C ALA A 181 23.37 -19.24 3.04
N ILE A 182 23.62 -20.24 2.18
CA ILE A 182 23.28 -20.17 0.76
C ILE A 182 21.78 -20.38 0.52
N ALA A 183 21.13 -21.22 1.32
CA ALA A 183 19.75 -21.63 1.11
C ALA A 183 18.69 -20.69 1.73
N ILE A 184 19.05 -19.79 2.65
CA ILE A 184 18.09 -18.83 3.21
C ILE A 184 17.69 -17.78 2.16
N THR A 185 16.38 -17.52 2.08
CA THR A 185 15.77 -16.39 1.35
C THR A 185 15.28 -15.38 2.39
N ALA A 186 15.14 -14.10 2.01
CA ALA A 186 14.67 -13.06 2.92
C ALA A 186 13.26 -12.58 2.57
N PHE A 187 12.24 -13.06 3.28
CA PHE A 187 10.84 -12.67 3.07
C PHE A 187 10.58 -11.14 3.08
N PRO A 188 11.11 -10.33 4.03
CA PRO A 188 10.79 -8.90 4.07
C PRO A 188 11.30 -8.13 2.83
N VAL A 189 12.47 -8.50 2.32
CA VAL A 189 13.05 -7.86 1.12
C VAL A 189 12.28 -8.32 -0.12
N LEU A 190 11.95 -9.60 -0.19
CA LEU A 190 11.14 -10.19 -1.26
C LEU A 190 9.78 -9.50 -1.39
N CYS A 191 9.09 -9.26 -0.27
CA CYS A 191 7.80 -8.59 -0.29
C CYS A 191 7.92 -7.12 -0.76
N ARG A 192 8.99 -6.42 -0.36
CA ARG A 192 9.29 -5.07 -0.87
C ARG A 192 9.57 -5.05 -2.38
N ILE A 193 10.29 -6.02 -2.91
CA ILE A 193 10.53 -6.11 -4.36
C ILE A 193 9.22 -6.38 -5.10
N LEU A 194 8.40 -7.35 -4.64
CA LEU A 194 7.09 -7.62 -5.23
C LEU A 194 6.16 -6.40 -5.19
N THR A 195 6.21 -5.65 -4.09
CA THR A 195 5.54 -4.36 -3.90
C THR A 195 5.96 -3.35 -4.96
N ALA A 196 7.27 -3.10 -5.09
CA ALA A 196 7.82 -2.14 -6.04
C ALA A 196 7.52 -2.51 -7.51
N LEU A 197 7.33 -3.80 -7.78
CA LEU A 197 7.01 -4.35 -9.10
C LEU A 197 5.50 -4.56 -9.34
N LYS A 198 4.63 -4.20 -8.37
CA LYS A 198 3.17 -4.41 -8.41
C LYS A 198 2.74 -5.88 -8.61
N LEU A 199 3.52 -6.83 -8.13
CA LEU A 199 3.29 -8.27 -8.34
C LEU A 199 2.56 -8.97 -7.19
N LEU A 200 2.31 -8.29 -6.07
CA LEU A 200 1.78 -8.89 -4.83
C LEU A 200 0.48 -9.69 -5.03
N ASN A 201 -0.46 -9.14 -5.82
CA ASN A 201 -1.77 -9.75 -6.05
C ASN A 201 -1.79 -10.77 -7.19
N THR A 202 -0.64 -11.03 -7.83
CA THR A 202 -0.54 -12.04 -8.89
C THR A 202 -0.34 -13.43 -8.30
N ASN A 203 -0.68 -14.48 -9.03
CA ASN A 203 -0.41 -15.86 -8.61
C ASN A 203 1.09 -16.09 -8.31
N VAL A 204 1.97 -15.45 -9.08
CA VAL A 204 3.42 -15.45 -8.85
C VAL A 204 3.74 -14.83 -7.49
N GLY A 205 3.20 -13.65 -7.19
CA GLY A 205 3.39 -12.95 -5.92
C GLY A 205 2.93 -13.78 -4.72
N VAL A 206 1.72 -14.35 -4.78
CA VAL A 206 1.17 -15.18 -3.69
C VAL A 206 2.05 -16.40 -3.41
N ILE A 207 2.44 -17.16 -4.46
CA ILE A 207 3.30 -18.34 -4.30
C ILE A 207 4.65 -17.94 -3.69
N VAL A 208 5.26 -16.87 -4.21
CA VAL A 208 6.56 -16.37 -3.77
C VAL A 208 6.50 -15.90 -2.31
N LEU A 209 5.47 -15.17 -1.91
CA LEU A 209 5.30 -14.74 -0.51
C LEU A 209 5.09 -15.92 0.43
N THR A 210 4.19 -16.84 0.10
CA THR A 210 3.93 -18.02 0.93
C THR A 210 5.16 -18.92 1.03
N SER A 211 5.89 -19.16 -0.07
CA SER A 211 7.13 -19.93 -0.06
C SER A 211 8.24 -19.23 0.72
N GLY A 212 8.36 -17.89 0.61
CA GLY A 212 9.29 -17.09 1.38
C GLY A 212 9.07 -17.23 2.89
N ILE A 213 7.81 -17.19 3.35
CA ILE A 213 7.47 -17.39 4.77
C ILE A 213 7.90 -18.79 5.25
N ILE A 214 7.64 -19.84 4.46
CA ILE A 214 8.07 -21.22 4.80
C ILE A 214 9.60 -21.27 4.92
N ASN A 215 10.30 -20.71 3.95
CA ASN A 215 11.76 -20.68 3.92
C ASN A 215 12.35 -19.92 5.12
N ASP A 216 11.76 -18.78 5.51
CA ASP A 216 12.19 -18.02 6.68
C ASP A 216 12.02 -18.86 7.96
N VAL A 217 10.84 -19.46 8.19
CA VAL A 217 10.59 -20.30 9.38
C VAL A 217 11.55 -21.48 9.43
N VAL A 218 11.74 -22.20 8.32
CA VAL A 218 12.67 -23.33 8.24
C VAL A 218 14.11 -22.86 8.43
N GLY A 219 14.49 -21.72 7.83
CA GLY A 219 15.81 -21.12 7.96
C GLY A 219 16.16 -20.78 9.40
N TRP A 220 15.23 -20.24 10.17
CA TRP A 220 15.42 -19.99 11.61
C TRP A 220 15.58 -21.28 12.40
N VAL A 221 14.78 -22.31 12.13
CA VAL A 221 14.94 -23.62 12.80
C VAL A 221 16.32 -24.22 12.49
N LEU A 222 16.75 -24.16 11.24
CA LEU A 222 18.07 -24.65 10.83
C LEU A 222 19.20 -23.81 11.43
N LEU A 223 19.05 -22.49 11.54
CA LEU A 223 20.04 -21.61 12.17
C LEU A 223 20.16 -21.90 13.68
N ALA A 224 19.03 -22.06 14.38
CA ALA A 224 19.03 -22.45 15.78
C ALA A 224 19.78 -23.78 15.96
N LEU A 225 19.54 -24.75 15.07
CA LEU A 225 20.28 -26.00 15.05
C LEU A 225 21.79 -25.78 14.80
N CYS A 226 22.19 -24.94 13.84
CA CYS A 226 23.60 -24.60 13.60
C CYS A 226 24.28 -24.09 14.87
N VAL A 227 23.69 -23.07 15.49
CA VAL A 227 24.27 -22.37 16.65
C VAL A 227 24.35 -23.29 17.86
N THR A 228 23.33 -24.12 18.08
CA THR A 228 23.33 -25.07 19.19
C THR A 228 24.37 -26.16 19.03
N LEU A 229 24.61 -26.66 17.81
CA LEU A 229 25.70 -27.61 17.54
C LEU A 229 27.08 -27.02 17.79
N VAL A 230 27.27 -25.73 17.49
CA VAL A 230 28.55 -25.02 17.70
C VAL A 230 28.81 -24.79 19.19
N ASN A 231 27.80 -24.33 19.92
CA ASN A 231 27.93 -23.98 21.33
C ASN A 231 28.05 -25.20 22.26
N SER A 232 27.49 -26.34 21.85
CA SER A 232 27.28 -27.47 22.76
C SER A 232 28.52 -28.32 23.05
N GLY A 233 29.60 -28.25 22.27
CA GLY A 233 30.85 -29.00 22.44
C GLY A 233 30.72 -30.54 22.36
N ALA A 234 29.55 -31.10 22.68
CA ALA A 234 29.15 -32.49 22.64
C ALA A 234 27.69 -32.56 22.13
N GLY A 235 27.42 -33.46 21.16
CA GLY A 235 26.11 -33.54 20.49
C GLY A 235 24.91 -33.81 21.41
N VAL A 236 25.13 -34.43 22.58
CA VAL A 236 24.07 -34.68 23.57
C VAL A 236 23.55 -33.38 24.18
N THR A 237 24.43 -32.44 24.51
CA THR A 237 24.05 -31.12 25.03
C THR A 237 23.26 -30.33 23.98
N ALA A 238 23.60 -30.47 22.69
CA ALA A 238 22.86 -29.87 21.58
C ALA A 238 21.39 -30.33 21.57
N VAL A 239 21.17 -31.64 21.75
CA VAL A 239 19.82 -32.23 21.81
C VAL A 239 19.04 -31.69 22.99
N TYR A 240 19.65 -31.58 24.18
CA TYR A 240 18.99 -30.96 25.35
C TYR A 240 18.60 -29.50 25.08
N ILE A 241 19.51 -28.69 24.53
CA ILE A 241 19.23 -27.30 24.19
C ILE A 241 18.07 -27.21 23.19
N LEU A 242 18.05 -28.05 22.16
CA LEU A 242 16.98 -28.12 21.17
C LEU A 242 15.65 -28.51 21.83
N LEU A 243 15.63 -29.53 22.68
CA LEU A 243 14.42 -30.01 23.36
C LEU A 243 13.85 -28.95 24.31
N VAL A 244 14.71 -28.25 25.06
CA VAL A 244 14.31 -27.11 25.91
C VAL A 244 13.77 -25.96 25.06
N THR A 245 14.39 -25.67 23.90
CA THR A 245 13.93 -24.62 22.99
C THR A 245 12.55 -24.95 22.40
N VAL A 246 12.34 -26.19 21.98
CA VAL A 246 11.02 -26.67 21.53
C VAL A 246 10.01 -26.61 22.68
N GLY A 247 10.38 -27.07 23.87
CA GLY A 247 9.54 -26.99 25.07
C GLY A 247 9.15 -25.56 25.42
N TYR A 248 10.09 -24.61 25.32
CA TYR A 248 9.84 -23.18 25.52
C TYR A 248 8.93 -22.60 24.42
N SER A 249 9.10 -23.04 23.17
CA SER A 249 8.22 -22.68 22.05
C SER A 249 6.79 -23.12 22.29
N LEU A 250 6.61 -24.36 22.75
CA LEU A 250 5.29 -24.90 23.12
C LEU A 250 4.72 -24.14 24.34
N PHE A 251 5.55 -23.83 25.34
CA PHE A 251 5.12 -23.03 26.49
C PHE A 251 4.64 -21.63 26.08
N LEU A 252 5.35 -20.94 25.19
CA LEU A 252 4.92 -19.66 24.65
C LEU A 252 3.60 -19.80 23.87
N ALA A 253 3.49 -20.82 23.02
CA ALA A 253 2.31 -21.05 22.19
C ALA A 253 1.06 -21.45 23.01
N TYR A 254 1.19 -22.25 24.07
CA TYR A 254 0.06 -22.83 24.81
C TYR A 254 -0.21 -22.21 26.17
N ALA A 255 0.75 -21.54 26.81
CA ALA A 255 0.55 -20.88 28.10
C ALA A 255 0.55 -19.35 27.97
N VAL A 256 1.57 -18.78 27.32
CA VAL A 256 1.72 -17.32 27.24
C VAL A 256 0.74 -16.71 26.23
N ARG A 257 0.58 -17.31 25.05
CA ARG A 257 -0.37 -16.84 24.03
C ARG A 257 -1.82 -16.70 24.53
N PRO A 258 -2.45 -17.71 25.16
CA PRO A 258 -3.82 -17.56 25.65
C PRO A 258 -3.93 -16.54 26.78
N CYS A 259 -2.92 -16.45 27.66
CA CYS A 259 -2.86 -15.40 28.69
C CYS A 259 -2.81 -14.00 28.05
N PHE A 260 -1.95 -13.84 27.04
CA PHE A 260 -1.83 -12.59 26.31
C PHE A 260 -3.13 -12.23 25.56
N MET A 261 -3.76 -13.20 24.88
CA MET A 261 -5.08 -13.01 24.26
C MET A 261 -6.15 -12.63 25.29
N TRP A 262 -6.15 -13.22 26.48
CA TRP A 262 -7.09 -12.87 27.55
C TRP A 262 -6.92 -11.41 27.98
N VAL A 263 -5.67 -10.94 28.16
CA VAL A 263 -5.37 -9.54 28.47
C VAL A 263 -5.83 -8.61 27.35
N LEU A 264 -5.56 -8.96 26.09
CA LEU A 264 -5.95 -8.17 24.92
C LEU A 264 -7.48 -8.02 24.79
N ARG A 265 -8.23 -9.11 25.03
CA ARG A 265 -9.70 -9.09 25.03
C ARG A 265 -10.24 -8.25 26.17
N LYS A 266 -9.69 -8.39 27.38
CA LYS A 266 -10.11 -7.62 28.55
C LYS A 266 -9.84 -6.12 28.41
N THR A 267 -8.80 -5.75 27.68
CA THR A 267 -8.40 -4.34 27.46
C THR A 267 -9.01 -3.75 26.18
N HIS A 268 -9.87 -4.50 25.46
CA HIS A 268 -10.44 -4.12 24.16
C HIS A 268 -9.39 -3.64 23.12
N SER A 269 -8.14 -4.06 23.27
CA SER A 269 -7.02 -3.57 22.45
C SER A 269 -6.94 -4.24 21.07
N LEU A 270 -7.67 -5.36 20.88
CA LEU A 270 -7.86 -5.98 19.56
C LEU A 270 -8.66 -5.06 18.62
N GLU A 271 -9.72 -4.42 19.13
CA GLU A 271 -10.63 -3.60 18.32
C GLU A 271 -10.15 -2.14 18.24
N ASN A 272 -9.84 -1.54 19.40
CA ASN A 272 -9.47 -0.12 19.50
C ASN A 272 -7.98 0.15 19.19
N GLY A 273 -7.18 -0.90 19.00
CA GLY A 273 -5.74 -0.83 18.82
C GLY A 273 -4.94 -0.91 20.14
N PRO A 274 -3.61 -1.11 20.05
CA PRO A 274 -2.76 -1.29 21.21
C PRO A 274 -2.68 -0.02 22.06
N THR A 275 -3.09 -0.14 23.33
CA THR A 275 -2.84 0.90 24.35
C THR A 275 -1.36 0.95 24.72
N GLU A 276 -0.89 2.06 25.28
CA GLU A 276 0.52 2.21 25.73
C GLU A 276 0.96 1.07 26.65
N ALA A 277 0.09 0.67 27.58
CA ALA A 277 0.35 -0.45 28.49
C ALA A 277 0.52 -1.78 27.76
N VAL A 278 -0.25 -2.03 26.69
CA VAL A 278 -0.13 -3.24 25.87
C VAL A 278 1.16 -3.21 25.04
N VAL A 279 1.54 -2.06 24.49
CA VAL A 279 2.84 -1.90 23.82
C VAL A 279 3.98 -2.19 24.79
N ALA A 280 3.95 -1.61 26.00
CA ALA A 280 4.95 -1.86 27.04
C ALA A 280 5.00 -3.35 27.43
N LEU A 281 3.84 -4.00 27.60
CA LEU A 281 3.76 -5.44 27.89
C LEU A 281 4.37 -6.28 26.75
N THR A 282 4.09 -5.95 25.49
CA THR A 282 4.68 -6.67 24.34
C THR A 282 6.19 -6.54 24.30
N ILE A 283 6.73 -5.33 24.50
CA ILE A 283 8.18 -5.09 24.53
C ILE A 283 8.82 -5.83 25.72
N LEU A 284 8.17 -5.86 26.88
CA LEU A 284 8.62 -6.63 28.04
C LEU A 284 8.68 -8.13 27.72
N MET A 285 7.66 -8.68 27.07
CA MET A 285 7.68 -10.08 26.63
C MET A 285 8.81 -10.36 25.64
N VAL A 286 9.07 -9.46 24.69
CA VAL A 286 10.18 -9.57 23.73
C VAL A 286 11.52 -9.65 24.46
N PHE A 287 11.80 -8.73 25.38
CA PHE A 287 13.07 -8.75 26.13
C PHE A 287 13.17 -9.93 27.09
N ALA A 288 12.08 -10.32 27.76
CA ALA A 288 12.06 -11.50 28.62
C ALA A 288 12.34 -12.79 27.83
N SER A 289 11.77 -12.91 26.62
CA SER A 289 12.01 -14.06 25.75
C SER A 289 13.42 -14.07 25.16
N ALA A 290 13.93 -12.90 24.75
CA ALA A 290 15.30 -12.76 24.30
C ALA A 290 16.32 -13.12 25.39
N PHE A 291 16.04 -12.74 26.65
CA PHE A 291 16.83 -13.14 27.80
C PHE A 291 16.78 -14.66 28.02
N PHE A 292 15.58 -15.25 28.06
CA PHE A 292 15.43 -16.69 28.32
C PHE A 292 16.11 -17.56 27.25
N THR A 293 15.94 -17.21 25.97
CA THR A 293 16.61 -17.93 24.87
C THR A 293 18.13 -17.81 24.95
N SER A 294 18.66 -16.63 25.32
CA SER A 294 20.10 -16.46 25.58
C SER A 294 20.60 -17.34 26.73
N VAL A 295 19.82 -17.51 27.79
CA VAL A 295 20.18 -18.36 28.94
C VAL A 295 20.20 -19.85 28.58
N ILE A 296 19.31 -20.28 27.66
CA ILE A 296 19.28 -21.67 27.15
C ILE A 296 20.51 -21.99 26.27
N GLY A 297 21.24 -20.98 25.79
CA GLY A 297 22.37 -21.14 24.88
C GLY A 297 22.00 -21.02 23.39
N VAL A 298 20.79 -20.54 23.12
CA VAL A 298 20.31 -20.11 21.79
C VAL A 298 20.53 -18.60 21.64
N HIS A 299 20.62 -18.10 20.41
CA HIS A 299 20.80 -16.66 20.19
C HIS A 299 19.54 -15.87 20.66
N SER A 300 19.74 -14.68 21.25
CA SER A 300 18.64 -13.89 21.87
C SER A 300 17.56 -13.43 20.89
N ILE A 301 17.90 -13.31 19.60
CA ILE A 301 16.95 -12.93 18.55
C ILE A 301 15.81 -13.94 18.35
N PHE A 302 16.06 -15.22 18.69
CA PHE A 302 15.05 -16.28 18.52
C PHE A 302 13.87 -16.06 19.45
N GLY A 303 14.11 -15.66 20.71
CA GLY A 303 13.02 -15.37 21.64
C GLY A 303 12.14 -14.21 21.15
N ALA A 304 12.76 -13.17 20.59
CA ALA A 304 12.03 -12.04 20.01
C ALA A 304 11.16 -12.45 18.82
N PHE A 305 11.71 -13.26 17.92
CA PHE A 305 11.00 -13.82 16.78
C PHE A 305 9.81 -14.69 17.21
N MET A 306 9.97 -15.53 18.23
CA MET A 306 8.90 -16.38 18.75
C MET A 306 7.76 -15.59 19.37
N VAL A 307 8.05 -14.51 20.09
CA VAL A 307 7.02 -13.59 20.60
C VAL A 307 6.29 -12.91 19.44
N GLY A 308 6.99 -12.54 18.37
CA GLY A 308 6.38 -12.01 17.15
C GLY A 308 5.40 -12.98 16.50
N LEU A 309 5.80 -14.24 16.31
CA LEU A 309 4.94 -15.31 15.78
C LEU A 309 3.71 -15.61 16.66
N MET A 310 3.81 -15.31 17.96
CA MET A 310 2.73 -15.52 18.93
C MET A 310 1.67 -14.41 18.87
N CYS A 311 2.05 -13.19 18.43
CA CYS A 311 1.15 -12.05 18.40
C CYS A 311 -0.05 -12.30 17.47
N PRO A 312 -1.28 -11.96 17.89
CA PRO A 312 -2.46 -12.20 17.06
C PRO A 312 -2.55 -11.17 15.93
N HIS A 313 -2.87 -11.66 14.73
CA HIS A 313 -3.24 -10.85 13.58
C HIS A 313 -4.72 -10.44 13.59
N GLU A 314 -5.54 -11.15 14.37
CA GLU A 314 -6.96 -10.87 14.59
C GLU A 314 -7.21 -9.39 14.95
N GLY A 315 -8.17 -8.76 14.27
CA GLY A 315 -8.55 -7.36 14.50
C GLY A 315 -7.51 -6.33 14.04
N GLY A 316 -6.47 -6.74 13.30
CA GLY A 316 -5.40 -5.86 12.83
C GLY A 316 -4.47 -5.38 13.95
N PHE A 317 -4.41 -6.10 15.08
CA PHE A 317 -3.55 -5.76 16.21
C PHE A 317 -2.07 -5.71 15.83
N ALA A 318 -1.58 -6.74 15.12
CA ALA A 318 -0.19 -6.83 14.69
C ALA A 318 0.20 -5.64 13.79
N ILE A 319 -0.65 -5.26 12.84
CA ILE A 319 -0.43 -4.09 11.96
C ILE A 319 -0.31 -2.80 12.79
N LYS A 320 -1.27 -2.54 13.69
CA LYS A 320 -1.28 -1.32 14.53
C LYS A 320 -0.12 -1.28 15.52
N LEU A 321 0.32 -2.43 16.04
CA LEU A 321 1.48 -2.53 16.93
C LEU A 321 2.76 -2.22 16.16
N THR A 322 2.94 -2.83 14.99
CA THR A 322 4.04 -2.54 14.07
C THR A 322 4.11 -1.05 13.73
N GLU A 323 2.99 -0.42 13.34
CA GLU A 323 2.95 1.03 13.01
C GLU A 323 3.50 1.92 14.13
N LYS A 324 3.31 1.55 15.41
CA LYS A 324 3.77 2.36 16.56
C LYS A 324 5.27 2.28 16.82
N ILE A 325 5.90 1.14 16.53
CA ILE A 325 7.30 0.88 16.91
C ILE A 325 8.26 0.85 15.70
N GLU A 326 7.72 0.62 14.51
CA GLU A 326 8.52 0.40 13.31
C GLU A 326 9.37 1.63 12.93
N ASP A 327 8.83 2.85 13.03
CA ASP A 327 9.57 4.05 12.62
C ASP A 327 10.87 4.22 13.41
N LEU A 328 10.85 3.90 14.72
CA LEU A 328 12.04 3.91 15.57
C LEU A 328 13.01 2.80 15.17
N ILE A 329 12.50 1.59 14.97
CA ILE A 329 13.32 0.40 14.63
C ILE A 329 13.99 0.59 13.26
N SER A 330 13.21 0.92 12.23
CA SER A 330 13.67 1.07 10.86
C SER A 330 14.52 2.33 10.63
N THR A 331 14.34 3.41 11.40
CA THR A 331 15.13 4.64 11.21
C THR A 331 16.44 4.65 11.98
N LEU A 332 16.46 4.13 13.21
CA LEU A 332 17.62 4.19 14.11
C LEU A 332 18.33 2.85 14.18
N PHE A 333 17.61 1.80 14.56
CA PHE A 333 18.20 0.53 15.00
C PHE A 333 18.67 -0.36 13.85
N VAL A 334 17.87 -0.49 12.80
CA VAL A 334 18.19 -1.31 11.62
C VAL A 334 19.47 -0.81 10.92
N PRO A 335 19.63 0.50 10.59
CA PRO A 335 20.87 1.01 10.01
C PRO A 335 22.11 0.77 10.88
N LEU A 336 22.00 0.88 12.20
CA LEU A 336 23.13 0.60 13.11
C LEU A 336 23.60 -0.85 13.01
N PHE A 337 22.66 -1.80 12.92
CA PHE A 337 23.00 -3.22 12.76
C PHE A 337 23.68 -3.52 11.41
N PHE A 338 23.21 -2.93 10.31
CA PHE A 338 23.87 -3.12 9.01
C PHE A 338 25.19 -2.38 8.90
N ALA A 339 25.32 -1.22 9.55
CA ALA A 339 26.60 -0.57 9.71
C ALA A 339 27.59 -1.47 10.47
N LEU A 340 27.16 -2.11 11.58
CA LEU A 340 28.00 -3.09 12.30
C LEU A 340 28.45 -4.22 11.37
N SER A 341 27.52 -4.75 10.57
CA SER A 341 27.79 -5.82 9.61
C SER A 341 28.83 -5.40 8.57
N GLY A 342 28.66 -4.22 7.97
CA GLY A 342 29.57 -3.69 6.96
C GLY A 342 30.93 -3.23 7.51
N ILE A 343 30.99 -2.76 8.75
CA ILE A 343 32.26 -2.42 9.42
C ILE A 343 33.14 -3.67 9.60
N ASN A 344 32.53 -4.84 9.81
CA ASN A 344 33.26 -6.11 9.86
C ASN A 344 33.64 -6.62 8.45
N THR A 345 33.10 -6.05 7.37
CA THR A 345 33.41 -6.43 5.99
C THR A 345 34.71 -5.79 5.52
N ASN A 346 35.70 -6.61 5.15
CA ASN A 346 37.00 -6.14 4.69
C ASN A 346 37.30 -6.64 3.27
N LEU A 347 36.97 -5.81 2.28
CA LEU A 347 37.24 -6.05 0.87
C LEU A 347 38.74 -6.14 0.55
N SER A 348 39.61 -5.62 1.43
CA SER A 348 41.05 -5.73 1.26
C SER A 348 41.57 -7.16 1.42
N LEU A 349 40.79 -8.06 2.04
CA LEU A 349 41.13 -9.47 2.20
C LEU A 349 40.87 -10.31 0.94
N LEU A 350 40.26 -9.69 -0.09
CA LEU A 350 40.01 -10.28 -1.41
C LEU A 350 41.11 -9.83 -2.38
N ASP A 351 42.36 -10.15 -2.03
CA ASP A 351 43.58 -9.74 -2.75
C ASP A 351 44.08 -10.79 -3.73
N SER A 352 43.79 -12.07 -3.49
CA SER A 352 44.19 -13.19 -4.35
C SER A 352 43.17 -13.50 -5.45
N GLY A 353 43.67 -13.89 -6.63
CA GLY A 353 42.84 -14.37 -7.75
C GLY A 353 42.03 -15.62 -7.40
N ILE A 354 42.54 -16.47 -6.49
CA ILE A 354 41.81 -17.64 -5.97
C ILE A 354 40.59 -17.20 -5.15
N THR A 355 40.76 -16.20 -4.28
CA THR A 355 39.66 -15.66 -3.46
C THR A 355 38.58 -15.03 -4.32
N TRP A 356 38.94 -14.26 -5.34
CA TRP A 356 37.97 -13.76 -6.33
C TRP A 356 37.30 -14.88 -7.13
N GLY A 357 38.02 -15.96 -7.44
CA GLY A 357 37.45 -17.17 -8.00
C GLY A 357 36.34 -17.75 -7.13
N TYR A 358 36.56 -17.84 -5.81
CA TYR A 358 35.52 -18.25 -4.86
C TYR A 358 34.37 -17.25 -4.74
N VAL A 359 34.62 -15.93 -4.80
CA VAL A 359 33.54 -14.93 -4.83
C VAL A 359 32.61 -15.15 -6.01
N VAL A 360 33.17 -15.29 -7.21
CA VAL A 360 32.39 -15.56 -8.42
C VAL A 360 31.70 -16.91 -8.33
N ALA A 361 32.40 -17.96 -7.91
CA ALA A 361 31.84 -19.31 -7.79
C ALA A 361 30.66 -19.36 -6.81
N VAL A 362 30.80 -18.76 -5.61
CA VAL A 362 29.74 -18.69 -4.60
C VAL A 362 28.56 -17.85 -5.11
N THR A 363 28.82 -16.71 -5.76
CA THR A 363 27.76 -15.84 -6.29
C THR A 363 26.97 -16.52 -7.40
N VAL A 364 27.66 -17.09 -8.40
CA VAL A 364 27.04 -17.81 -9.52
C VAL A 364 26.27 -19.01 -8.99
N THR A 365 26.87 -19.82 -8.12
CA THR A 365 26.20 -21.00 -7.57
C THR A 365 24.97 -20.61 -6.75
N ALA A 366 25.07 -19.61 -5.87
CA ALA A 366 23.94 -19.15 -5.07
C ALA A 366 22.80 -18.65 -5.95
N PHE A 367 23.10 -17.90 -7.00
CA PHE A 367 22.10 -17.37 -7.93
C PHE A 367 21.43 -18.48 -8.74
N PHE A 368 22.22 -19.34 -9.41
CA PHE A 368 21.66 -20.37 -10.31
C PHE A 368 20.95 -21.50 -9.57
N THR A 369 21.44 -21.89 -8.40
CA THR A 369 20.80 -22.97 -7.63
C THR A 369 19.43 -22.54 -7.09
N LYS A 370 19.33 -21.29 -6.61
CA LYS A 370 18.06 -20.68 -6.21
C LYS A 370 17.11 -20.49 -7.39
N LEU A 371 17.61 -19.93 -8.49
CA LEU A 371 16.84 -19.79 -9.72
C LEU A 371 16.27 -21.14 -10.18
N PHE A 372 17.09 -22.19 -10.18
CA PHE A 372 16.69 -23.53 -10.59
C PHE A 372 15.70 -24.16 -9.61
N GLY A 373 15.95 -24.08 -8.30
CA GLY A 373 15.07 -24.64 -7.27
C GLY A 373 13.66 -24.06 -7.30
N GLY A 374 13.55 -22.72 -7.32
CA GLY A 374 12.27 -22.05 -7.43
C GLY A 374 11.58 -22.28 -8.78
N THR A 375 12.32 -22.30 -9.89
CA THR A 375 11.76 -22.58 -11.23
C THR A 375 11.21 -23.99 -11.32
N MET A 376 11.99 -24.98 -10.87
CA MET A 376 11.59 -26.38 -10.92
C MET A 376 10.38 -26.63 -10.02
N GLY A 377 10.39 -26.11 -8.79
CA GLY A 377 9.24 -26.20 -7.89
C GLY A 377 7.99 -25.54 -8.47
N ALA A 378 8.11 -24.37 -9.10
CA ALA A 378 6.97 -23.72 -9.74
C ALA A 378 6.47 -24.51 -10.95
N ARG A 379 7.38 -25.09 -11.74
CA ARG A 379 7.01 -25.84 -12.96
C ARG A 379 6.28 -27.13 -12.63
N LEU A 380 6.69 -27.84 -11.58
CA LEU A 380 6.01 -29.04 -11.08
C LEU A 380 4.59 -28.75 -10.58
N ASN A 381 4.32 -27.51 -10.17
CA ASN A 381 2.99 -27.03 -9.78
C ASN A 381 2.13 -26.51 -10.96
N GLY A 382 2.58 -26.69 -12.21
CA GLY A 382 1.80 -26.37 -13.41
C GLY A 382 1.86 -24.92 -13.90
N LEU A 383 2.78 -24.10 -13.38
CA LEU A 383 2.97 -22.72 -13.86
C LEU A 383 3.68 -22.67 -15.22
N VAL A 384 3.47 -21.60 -15.99
CA VAL A 384 4.12 -21.42 -17.30
C VAL A 384 5.61 -21.09 -17.11
N TRP A 385 6.45 -21.45 -18.09
CA TRP A 385 7.92 -21.32 -17.97
C TRP A 385 8.38 -19.93 -17.53
N ARG A 386 7.79 -18.87 -18.10
CA ARG A 386 8.09 -17.48 -17.71
C ARG A 386 7.70 -17.16 -16.27
N GLU A 387 6.54 -17.62 -15.80
CA GLU A 387 6.14 -17.46 -14.39
C GLU A 387 7.08 -18.25 -13.48
N SER A 388 7.43 -19.48 -13.85
CA SER A 388 8.36 -20.32 -13.08
C SER A 388 9.74 -19.69 -12.93
N VAL A 389 10.33 -19.18 -14.01
CA VAL A 389 11.64 -18.50 -13.96
C VAL A 389 11.55 -17.19 -13.16
N THR A 390 10.40 -16.50 -13.22
CA THR A 390 10.15 -15.30 -12.40
C THR A 390 10.12 -15.65 -10.91
N ILE A 391 9.46 -16.74 -10.53
CA ILE A 391 9.45 -17.26 -9.15
C ILE A 391 10.86 -17.61 -8.69
N GLY A 392 11.65 -18.34 -9.49
CA GLY A 392 13.04 -18.66 -9.13
C GLY A 392 13.94 -17.43 -8.98
N THR A 393 13.76 -16.42 -9.84
CA THR A 393 14.51 -15.16 -9.75
C THR A 393 14.14 -14.42 -8.46
N LEU A 394 12.85 -14.34 -8.13
CA LEU A 394 12.36 -13.72 -6.90
C LEU A 394 12.86 -14.45 -5.65
N MET A 395 12.88 -15.78 -5.64
CA MET A 395 13.40 -16.59 -4.53
C MET A 395 14.92 -16.43 -4.31
N SER A 396 15.65 -16.00 -5.33
CA SER A 396 17.09 -15.68 -5.24
C SER A 396 17.36 -14.37 -4.49
N CYS A 397 16.31 -13.61 -4.13
CA CYS A 397 16.43 -12.39 -3.36
C CYS A 397 17.05 -12.67 -1.99
N LYS A 398 18.20 -12.06 -1.77
CA LYS A 398 18.90 -12.05 -0.50
C LYS A 398 18.63 -10.77 0.26
N GLY A 399 18.86 -10.77 1.56
CA GLY A 399 18.39 -9.66 2.37
C GLY A 399 18.86 -9.66 3.80
N LEU A 400 18.10 -8.91 4.61
CA LEU A 400 18.40 -8.60 6.01
C LEU A 400 18.72 -9.86 6.83
N VAL A 401 17.90 -10.90 6.68
CA VAL A 401 18.01 -12.17 7.42
C VAL A 401 19.32 -12.90 7.16
N GLU A 402 19.82 -12.92 5.93
CA GLU A 402 21.07 -13.62 5.61
C GLU A 402 22.27 -12.92 6.25
N LEU A 403 22.33 -11.60 6.20
CA LEU A 403 23.41 -10.85 6.86
C LEU A 403 23.39 -11.05 8.38
N ILE A 404 22.21 -11.22 8.97
CA ILE A 404 22.06 -11.59 10.38
C ILE A 404 22.71 -12.95 10.64
N VAL A 405 22.36 -13.96 9.83
CA VAL A 405 22.95 -15.31 9.90
C VAL A 405 24.47 -15.24 9.78
N LEU A 406 24.99 -14.51 8.79
CA LEU A 406 26.43 -14.37 8.56
C LEU A 406 27.15 -13.70 9.74
N ASN A 407 26.55 -12.67 10.36
CA ASN A 407 27.12 -12.05 11.55
C ASN A 407 27.14 -12.99 12.74
N ILE A 408 26.08 -13.78 12.93
CA ILE A 408 26.05 -14.81 13.99
C ILE A 408 27.15 -15.84 13.74
N GLY A 409 27.35 -16.27 12.49
CA GLY A 409 28.43 -17.17 12.10
C GLY A 409 29.83 -16.59 12.37
N LEU A 410 30.03 -15.31 12.08
CA LEU A 410 31.28 -14.60 12.36
C LEU A 410 31.52 -14.46 13.88
N GLN A 411 30.49 -14.11 14.65
CA GLN A 411 30.58 -14.00 16.12
C GLN A 411 30.85 -15.35 16.78
N ALA A 412 30.25 -16.42 16.26
CA ALA A 412 30.49 -17.79 16.68
C ALA A 412 31.83 -18.36 16.13
N LYS A 413 32.61 -17.56 15.39
CA LYS A 413 33.88 -17.94 14.74
C LYS A 413 33.78 -19.17 13.84
N ILE A 414 32.61 -19.37 13.23
CA ILE A 414 32.37 -20.38 12.19
C ILE A 414 32.92 -19.89 10.86
N LEU A 415 32.76 -18.59 10.60
CA LEU A 415 33.27 -17.93 9.41
C LEU A 415 34.48 -17.07 9.77
N SER A 416 35.52 -17.09 8.92
CA SER A 416 36.58 -16.09 8.95
C SER A 416 36.08 -14.77 8.38
N THR A 417 36.74 -13.66 8.71
CA THR A 417 36.39 -12.33 8.15
C THR A 417 36.43 -12.33 6.61
N ARG A 418 37.33 -13.14 6.01
CA ARG A 418 37.40 -13.34 4.56
C ARG A 418 36.15 -14.05 4.03
N THR A 419 35.79 -15.20 4.59
CA THR A 419 34.59 -15.95 4.15
C THR A 419 33.32 -15.12 4.36
N PHE A 420 33.20 -14.45 5.51
CA PHE A 420 32.13 -13.50 5.76
C PHE A 420 32.02 -12.44 4.65
N THR A 421 33.15 -11.83 4.25
CA THR A 421 33.18 -10.83 3.18
C THR A 421 32.74 -11.40 1.83
N ILE A 422 33.14 -12.63 1.47
CA ILE A 422 32.69 -13.32 0.25
C ILE A 422 31.16 -13.42 0.22
N PHE A 423 30.55 -13.84 1.32
CA PHE A 423 29.10 -14.01 1.41
C PHE A 423 28.35 -12.68 1.42
N VAL A 424 28.89 -11.64 2.07
CA VAL A 424 28.31 -10.28 2.02
C VAL A 424 28.30 -9.74 0.58
N VAL A 425 29.39 -9.92 -0.17
CA VAL A 425 29.46 -9.52 -1.59
C VAL A 425 28.44 -10.29 -2.42
N MET A 426 28.37 -11.61 -2.24
CA MET A 426 27.39 -12.45 -2.93
C MET A 426 25.96 -11.98 -2.67
N ALA A 427 25.58 -11.74 -1.40
CA ALA A 427 24.25 -11.28 -1.04
C ALA A 427 23.89 -9.95 -1.73
N LEU A 428 24.82 -8.97 -1.70
CA LEU A 428 24.63 -7.68 -2.37
C LEU A 428 24.43 -7.83 -3.89
N VAL A 429 25.27 -8.64 -4.55
CA VAL A 429 25.18 -8.83 -6.01
C VAL A 429 23.87 -9.53 -6.39
N THR A 430 23.48 -10.60 -5.68
CA THR A 430 22.26 -11.34 -6.01
C THR A 430 21.00 -10.49 -5.82
N THR A 431 20.94 -9.68 -4.76
CA THR A 431 19.76 -8.83 -4.50
C THR A 431 19.67 -7.71 -5.52
N PHE A 432 20.78 -7.02 -5.82
CA PHE A 432 20.82 -5.96 -6.83
C PHE A 432 20.47 -6.49 -8.23
N LEU A 433 20.82 -7.74 -8.54
CA LEU A 433 20.47 -8.37 -9.83
C LEU A 433 18.99 -8.79 -9.91
N THR A 434 18.34 -9.04 -8.78
CA THR A 434 16.97 -9.61 -8.74
C THR A 434 15.94 -8.64 -9.31
N THR A 435 15.92 -7.39 -8.84
CA THR A 435 14.97 -6.34 -9.27
C THR A 435 14.95 -6.11 -10.79
N PRO A 436 16.08 -5.84 -11.47
CA PRO A 436 16.10 -5.61 -12.92
C PRO A 436 15.74 -6.88 -13.70
N LEU A 437 16.16 -8.07 -13.27
CA LEU A 437 15.83 -9.32 -13.95
C LEU A 437 14.34 -9.62 -13.95
N VAL A 438 13.66 -9.43 -12.81
CA VAL A 438 12.21 -9.65 -12.72
C VAL A 438 11.46 -8.66 -13.59
N SER A 439 11.87 -7.37 -13.59
CA SER A 439 11.26 -6.36 -14.44
C SER A 439 11.41 -6.67 -15.93
N TRP A 440 12.51 -7.30 -16.33
CA TRP A 440 12.74 -7.72 -17.71
C TRP A 440 11.95 -8.99 -18.09
N LEU A 441 11.91 -9.96 -17.18
CA LEU A 441 11.30 -11.27 -17.43
C LEU A 441 9.77 -11.25 -17.39
N TYR A 442 9.18 -10.40 -16.53
CA TYR A 442 7.74 -10.38 -16.27
C TYR A 442 7.12 -8.97 -16.45
N PRO A 443 7.13 -8.42 -17.67
CA PRO A 443 6.63 -7.06 -17.93
C PRO A 443 5.09 -6.97 -17.80
N PRO A 444 4.54 -5.77 -17.51
CA PRO A 444 3.09 -5.58 -17.33
C PRO A 444 2.22 -6.04 -18.52
N SER A 445 2.73 -5.92 -19.74
CA SER A 445 2.03 -6.39 -20.95
C SER A 445 1.83 -7.91 -20.95
N TYR A 446 2.84 -8.66 -20.49
CA TYR A 446 2.77 -10.11 -20.38
C TYR A 446 1.83 -10.55 -19.25
N GLN A 447 1.82 -9.81 -18.13
CA GLN A 447 0.88 -10.04 -17.02
C GLN A 447 -0.57 -9.97 -17.51
N ARG A 448 -0.93 -8.87 -18.21
CA ARG A 448 -2.27 -8.68 -18.76
C ARG A 448 -2.64 -9.75 -19.79
N LYS A 449 -1.72 -10.11 -20.69
CA LYS A 449 -1.94 -11.20 -21.65
C LYS A 449 -2.24 -12.52 -20.94
N LEU A 450 -1.44 -12.87 -19.92
CA LEU A 450 -1.61 -14.14 -19.22
C LEU A 450 -2.91 -14.20 -18.41
N GLU A 451 -3.32 -13.08 -17.81
CA GLU A 451 -4.60 -12.98 -17.11
C GLU A 451 -5.78 -13.15 -18.06
N LEU A 452 -5.75 -12.50 -19.24
CA LEU A 452 -6.78 -12.67 -20.28
C LEU A 452 -6.83 -14.11 -20.82
N TRP A 453 -5.68 -14.76 -20.99
CA TRP A 453 -5.60 -16.16 -21.42
C TRP A 453 -6.18 -17.10 -20.37
N ARG A 454 -5.86 -16.90 -19.07
CA ARG A 454 -6.45 -17.66 -17.96
C ARG A 454 -7.97 -17.48 -17.84
N GLN A 455 -8.47 -16.29 -18.15
CA GLN A 455 -9.91 -16.00 -18.20
C GLN A 455 -10.60 -16.62 -19.43
N GLY A 456 -9.86 -17.29 -20.33
CA GLY A 456 -10.41 -17.89 -21.56
C GLY A 456 -10.82 -16.88 -22.62
N LYS A 457 -10.43 -15.60 -22.47
CA LYS A 457 -10.84 -14.52 -23.38
C LYS A 457 -9.99 -14.47 -24.65
N ILE A 458 -8.75 -14.96 -24.58
CA ILE A 458 -7.81 -14.99 -25.70
C ILE A 458 -7.13 -16.35 -25.84
N ASP A 459 -6.73 -16.71 -27.05
CA ASP A 459 -5.84 -17.83 -27.32
C ASP A 459 -4.41 -17.50 -26.85
N TRP A 460 -3.52 -18.49 -26.91
CA TRP A 460 -2.12 -18.31 -26.51
C TRP A 460 -1.36 -17.29 -27.38
N ASP A 461 -1.76 -17.12 -28.62
CA ASP A 461 -1.18 -16.18 -29.58
C ASP A 461 -1.68 -14.74 -29.36
N GLY A 462 -2.80 -14.57 -28.65
CA GLY A 462 -3.40 -13.30 -28.28
C GLY A 462 -4.68 -12.97 -29.04
N ASN A 463 -5.23 -13.92 -29.80
CA ASN A 463 -6.47 -13.72 -30.54
C ASN A 463 -7.68 -13.92 -29.62
N PRO A 464 -8.71 -13.06 -29.65
CA PRO A 464 -9.91 -13.27 -28.85
C PRO A 464 -10.64 -14.56 -29.24
N LEU A 465 -10.96 -15.41 -28.26
CA LEU A 465 -11.62 -16.71 -28.48
C LEU A 465 -13.15 -16.60 -28.61
N SER A 466 -13.72 -15.53 -28.07
CA SER A 466 -15.11 -15.14 -28.27
C SER A 466 -15.12 -13.94 -29.24
N PRO A 467 -16.01 -13.91 -30.25
CA PRO A 467 -16.35 -12.63 -30.86
C PRO A 467 -16.76 -11.66 -29.74
N PRO A 468 -16.50 -10.34 -29.86
CA PRO A 468 -17.00 -9.37 -28.89
C PRO A 468 -18.47 -9.67 -28.66
N ASP A 469 -18.85 -9.87 -27.40
CA ASP A 469 -20.19 -10.29 -26.99
C ASP A 469 -21.23 -9.63 -27.91
N ALA A 470 -22.00 -10.43 -28.65
CA ALA A 470 -23.05 -9.94 -29.55
C ALA A 470 -24.21 -9.24 -28.79
N ASP A 471 -24.03 -8.99 -27.49
CA ASP A 471 -24.87 -8.15 -26.65
C ASP A 471 -24.50 -6.66 -26.74
N GLU A 472 -23.45 -6.27 -27.49
CA GLU A 472 -23.08 -4.87 -27.74
C GLU A 472 -23.78 -4.24 -28.97
N ALA A 473 -24.78 -4.90 -29.56
CA ALA A 473 -25.55 -4.38 -30.71
C ALA A 473 -27.03 -4.10 -30.41
N ASP A 474 -27.39 -3.91 -29.13
CA ASP A 474 -28.74 -3.50 -28.73
C ASP A 474 -28.66 -2.25 -27.83
N GLU A 475 -28.11 -1.17 -28.38
CA GLU A 475 -28.17 0.20 -27.82
C GLU A 475 -29.52 0.86 -28.15
N GLY A 476 -30.60 0.17 -27.80
CA GLY A 476 -31.93 0.75 -27.68
C GLY A 476 -32.40 0.58 -26.24
N ASP A 477 -32.41 1.68 -25.48
CA ASP A 477 -33.21 1.84 -24.25
C ASP A 477 -32.71 1.16 -22.93
N LYS A 478 -31.41 1.30 -22.57
CA LYS A 478 -30.87 0.83 -21.28
C LYS A 478 -30.29 1.97 -20.42
N ASP A 479 -30.48 1.88 -19.10
CA ASP A 479 -29.95 2.80 -18.08
C ASP A 479 -28.44 3.02 -18.22
N VAL A 480 -28.00 4.27 -18.02
CA VAL A 480 -26.64 4.76 -18.36
C VAL A 480 -25.55 4.28 -17.41
N ALA A 481 -25.89 3.97 -16.16
CA ALA A 481 -24.95 3.49 -15.17
C ALA A 481 -25.54 2.33 -14.36
N ASN A 482 -25.35 1.09 -14.83
CA ASN A 482 -25.78 -0.12 -14.12
C ASN A 482 -24.64 -0.77 -13.32
N ARG A 483 -23.38 -0.51 -13.70
CA ARG A 483 -22.19 -0.98 -13.00
C ARG A 483 -21.35 0.21 -12.57
N VAL A 484 -21.44 0.58 -11.30
CA VAL A 484 -20.76 1.77 -10.75
C VAL A 484 -19.57 1.35 -9.91
N LEU A 485 -18.38 1.88 -10.22
CA LEU A 485 -17.19 1.77 -9.38
C LEU A 485 -17.06 3.05 -8.54
N VAL A 486 -17.02 2.93 -7.21
CA VAL A 486 -16.94 4.06 -6.28
C VAL A 486 -15.58 4.06 -5.60
N TYR A 487 -14.81 5.15 -5.72
CA TYR A 487 -13.56 5.31 -4.98
C TYR A 487 -13.86 5.70 -3.52
N LEU A 488 -13.71 4.76 -2.60
CA LEU A 488 -13.99 4.96 -1.18
C LEU A 488 -12.85 5.70 -0.49
N ARG A 489 -13.17 6.84 0.13
CA ARG A 489 -12.26 7.62 1.00
C ARG A 489 -12.92 7.97 2.32
N THR A 490 -12.13 8.22 3.38
CA THR A 490 -12.63 8.67 4.69
C THR A 490 -13.28 10.05 4.63
N ASP A 491 -12.63 10.98 3.95
CA ASP A 491 -12.99 12.40 3.90
C ASP A 491 -14.28 12.63 3.10
N GLY A 492 -14.50 11.88 2.02
CA GLY A 492 -15.70 11.98 1.18
C GLY A 492 -16.84 11.01 1.48
N LEU A 493 -16.79 10.24 2.58
CA LEU A 493 -17.69 9.09 2.76
C LEU A 493 -19.17 9.47 2.85
N SER A 494 -19.52 10.50 3.62
CA SER A 494 -20.91 10.98 3.77
C SER A 494 -21.52 11.38 2.44
N SER A 495 -20.75 12.18 1.68
CA SER A 495 -21.07 12.63 0.34
C SER A 495 -21.28 11.45 -0.61
N LEU A 496 -20.35 10.49 -0.63
CA LEU A 496 -20.45 9.29 -1.47
C LEU A 496 -21.69 8.48 -1.16
N LEU A 497 -21.98 8.23 0.12
CA LEU A 497 -23.16 7.47 0.53
C LEU A 497 -24.45 8.21 0.12
N SER A 498 -24.46 9.54 0.19
CA SER A 498 -25.57 10.36 -0.29
C SER A 498 -25.76 10.24 -1.81
N THR A 499 -24.68 10.25 -2.60
CA THR A 499 -24.74 10.14 -4.06
C THR A 499 -25.13 8.73 -4.50
N VAL A 500 -24.56 7.71 -3.85
CA VAL A 500 -24.92 6.31 -4.05
C VAL A 500 -26.40 6.08 -3.74
N SER A 501 -26.96 6.72 -2.72
CA SER A 501 -28.39 6.62 -2.40
C SER A 501 -29.32 7.16 -3.51
N LEU A 502 -28.83 8.01 -4.42
CA LEU A 502 -29.62 8.50 -5.55
C LEU A 502 -29.89 7.39 -6.57
N PHE A 503 -28.96 6.42 -6.71
CA PHE A 503 -29.12 5.30 -7.63
C PHE A 503 -30.09 4.21 -7.11
N THR A 504 -30.34 4.15 -5.80
CA THR A 504 -30.96 2.97 -5.15
C THR A 504 -32.43 3.15 -4.76
N ALA A 505 -32.95 4.37 -4.78
CA ALA A 505 -34.27 4.72 -4.23
C ALA A 505 -35.47 4.54 -5.19
N GLY A 506 -35.25 4.27 -6.49
CA GLY A 506 -36.32 4.24 -7.52
C GLY A 506 -36.96 2.87 -7.84
N HIS A 507 -36.50 1.75 -7.28
CA HIS A 507 -36.88 0.41 -7.76
C HIS A 507 -38.08 -0.24 -7.04
N ALA A 508 -38.86 0.53 -6.27
CA ALA A 508 -39.98 0.03 -5.47
C ALA A 508 -41.27 -0.14 -6.30
N LYS A 509 -41.36 -1.11 -7.22
CA LYS A 509 -42.65 -1.54 -7.79
C LYS A 509 -42.91 -3.02 -7.53
N ARG A 510 -43.76 -3.30 -6.54
CA ARG A 510 -44.38 -4.61 -6.30
C ARG A 510 -45.56 -4.77 -7.27
N PRO A 511 -45.78 -5.95 -7.89
CA PRO A 511 -47.14 -6.36 -8.22
C PRO A 511 -47.85 -6.69 -6.90
N SER A 512 -48.95 -6.01 -6.61
CA SER A 512 -49.85 -6.35 -5.52
C SER A 512 -50.50 -7.71 -5.83
N ILE A 513 -50.06 -8.77 -5.15
CA ILE A 513 -50.82 -10.01 -5.07
C ILE A 513 -51.95 -9.77 -4.07
N GLU A 514 -53.16 -9.61 -4.57
CA GLU A 514 -54.37 -9.70 -3.77
C GLU A 514 -54.56 -11.15 -3.27
N GLY A 515 -54.79 -11.27 -1.96
CA GLY A 515 -55.65 -12.26 -1.31
C GLY A 515 -55.46 -13.76 -1.60
N GLY A 516 -54.80 -14.48 -0.68
CA GLY A 516 -54.94 -15.94 -0.57
C GLY A 516 -54.16 -16.51 0.63
N SER A 517 -54.89 -17.07 1.60
CA SER A 517 -54.42 -17.61 2.89
C SER A 517 -53.40 -18.78 2.76
N PRO A 518 -52.52 -19.03 3.75
CA PRO A 518 -51.56 -20.14 3.70
C PRO A 518 -52.18 -21.43 4.24
N ALA A 519 -52.09 -22.52 3.47
CA ALA A 519 -52.35 -23.87 3.95
C ALA A 519 -51.23 -24.83 3.53
N HIS A 520 -50.89 -25.72 4.47
CA HIS A 520 -49.85 -26.75 4.45
C HIS A 520 -49.81 -27.67 3.22
N GLY A 521 -48.61 -28.22 2.96
CA GLY A 521 -48.49 -29.67 2.70
C GLY A 521 -47.63 -30.11 1.51
N GLU A 522 -46.53 -30.78 1.85
CA GLU A 522 -45.92 -31.93 1.14
C GLU A 522 -45.09 -31.78 -0.14
N LYS A 523 -44.12 -32.70 -0.21
CA LYS A 523 -43.02 -32.82 -1.15
C LYS A 523 -43.41 -33.70 -2.34
N SER A 524 -42.76 -33.39 -3.48
CA SER A 524 -42.30 -34.33 -4.53
C SER A 524 -43.28 -34.72 -5.63
N ALA A 525 -43.02 -34.26 -6.86
CA ALA A 525 -43.03 -35.10 -8.06
C ALA A 525 -42.32 -34.44 -9.26
N VAL A 526 -41.76 -35.33 -10.07
CA VAL A 526 -40.92 -35.24 -11.26
C VAL A 526 -41.58 -34.56 -12.49
N SER A 527 -40.72 -33.99 -13.33
CA SER A 527 -40.85 -33.48 -14.71
C SER A 527 -42.01 -33.94 -15.60
N GLU A 528 -42.62 -32.99 -16.33
CA GLU A 528 -42.72 -32.91 -17.81
C GLU A 528 -43.68 -31.76 -18.20
N GLY A 529 -43.33 -30.98 -19.23
CA GLY A 529 -44.23 -29.97 -19.81
C GLY A 529 -43.57 -28.63 -20.13
N LEU A 530 -42.67 -28.61 -21.11
CA LEU A 530 -42.29 -27.38 -21.81
C LEU A 530 -43.49 -26.94 -22.68
N MET A 531 -44.25 -25.95 -22.21
CA MET A 531 -45.02 -25.08 -23.12
C MET A 531 -44.63 -23.64 -22.82
N SER A 532 -44.06 -23.03 -23.85
CA SER A 532 -43.64 -21.65 -23.98
C SER A 532 -44.76 -20.68 -23.61
N ASN A 533 -44.57 -19.92 -22.52
CA ASN A 533 -45.26 -18.66 -22.31
C ASN A 533 -44.41 -17.56 -22.99
N PRO A 534 -44.92 -16.77 -23.95
CA PRO A 534 -44.11 -15.75 -24.63
C PRO A 534 -43.84 -14.50 -23.79
N ASP A 535 -44.51 -14.32 -22.64
CA ASP A 535 -44.40 -13.10 -21.84
C ASP A 535 -43.69 -13.36 -20.50
N MET A 536 -42.41 -13.71 -20.58
CA MET A 536 -41.49 -13.58 -19.44
C MET A 536 -40.53 -12.46 -19.79
N ASP A 537 -40.84 -11.25 -19.33
CA ASP A 537 -39.90 -10.13 -19.30
C ASP A 537 -38.54 -10.64 -18.81
N ALA A 538 -37.50 -10.40 -19.60
CA ALA A 538 -36.12 -10.72 -19.22
C ALA A 538 -35.83 -10.12 -17.83
N PRO A 539 -35.16 -10.83 -16.91
CA PRO A 539 -34.84 -10.28 -15.61
C PRO A 539 -34.03 -8.99 -15.78
N LYS A 540 -34.59 -7.85 -15.34
CA LYS A 540 -33.93 -6.55 -15.42
C LYS A 540 -32.55 -6.61 -14.77
N PRO A 541 -31.52 -5.96 -15.36
CA PRO A 541 -30.17 -5.99 -14.81
C PRO A 541 -30.14 -5.33 -13.43
N LEU A 542 -29.72 -6.09 -12.42
CA LEU A 542 -29.53 -5.57 -11.05
C LEU A 542 -28.40 -4.53 -11.04
N LEU A 543 -28.64 -3.38 -10.40
CA LEU A 543 -27.63 -2.34 -10.18
C LEU A 543 -26.49 -2.92 -9.31
N ARG A 544 -25.25 -2.83 -9.81
CA ARG A 544 -24.05 -3.30 -9.11
C ARG A 544 -23.18 -2.11 -8.75
N ILE A 545 -22.94 -1.94 -7.46
CA ILE A 545 -22.07 -0.87 -6.94
C ILE A 545 -20.87 -1.52 -6.26
N HIS A 546 -19.70 -1.26 -6.82
CA HIS A 546 -18.43 -1.77 -6.32
C HIS A 546 -17.65 -0.63 -5.69
N GLY A 547 -17.44 -0.68 -4.38
CA GLY A 547 -16.58 0.24 -3.66
C GLY A 547 -15.12 -0.24 -3.70
N CYS A 548 -14.20 0.62 -4.13
CA CYS A 548 -12.77 0.37 -4.11
C CYS A 548 -12.10 1.38 -3.18
N ARG A 549 -11.52 0.92 -2.08
CA ARG A 549 -10.68 1.73 -1.19
C ARG A 549 -9.22 1.55 -1.57
N LEU A 550 -8.52 2.65 -1.84
CA LEU A 550 -7.08 2.62 -2.12
C LEU A 550 -6.30 3.09 -0.89
N VAL A 551 -5.39 2.25 -0.42
CA VAL A 551 -4.51 2.56 0.70
C VAL A 551 -3.08 2.70 0.17
N GLY A 552 -2.42 3.81 0.53
CA GLY A 552 -1.05 4.08 0.11
C GLY A 552 -0.07 3.02 0.61
N LEU A 553 0.66 2.40 -0.32
CA LEU A 553 1.73 1.47 -0.03
C LEU A 553 3.03 2.24 0.19
N THR A 554 3.52 2.21 1.43
CA THR A 554 4.81 2.79 1.80
C THR A 554 5.87 1.70 1.96
N GLU A 555 7.15 2.05 2.09
CA GLU A 555 8.24 1.10 2.36
C GLU A 555 8.19 0.46 3.76
N ARG A 556 7.17 0.82 4.57
CA ARG A 556 6.96 0.34 5.92
C ARG A 556 6.50 -1.13 5.94
N ASN A 557 7.06 -1.93 6.84
CA ASN A 557 6.65 -3.31 7.17
C ASN A 557 5.15 -3.37 7.48
N SER A 558 4.59 -2.39 8.19
CA SER A 558 3.14 -2.29 8.43
C SER A 558 2.32 -2.19 7.13
N SER A 559 2.85 -1.54 6.09
CA SER A 559 2.19 -1.51 4.77
C SER A 559 2.31 -2.84 4.04
N VAL A 560 3.44 -3.53 4.19
CA VAL A 560 3.63 -4.90 3.69
C VAL A 560 2.62 -5.86 4.33
N MET A 561 2.45 -5.82 5.65
CA MET A 561 1.47 -6.65 6.36
C MET A 561 0.04 -6.42 5.88
N LYS A 562 -0.35 -5.16 5.61
CA LYS A 562 -1.67 -4.82 5.04
C LYS A 562 -1.90 -5.49 3.69
N VAL A 563 -0.86 -5.68 2.87
CA VAL A 563 -1.00 -6.36 1.58
C VAL A 563 -1.15 -7.87 1.77
N SER A 564 -0.33 -8.50 2.61
CA SER A 564 -0.45 -9.94 2.87
C SER A 564 -1.78 -10.32 3.54
N GLU A 565 -2.38 -9.39 4.29
CA GLU A 565 -3.58 -9.61 5.10
C GLU A 565 -4.80 -8.85 4.56
N ILE A 566 -4.85 -8.59 3.24
CA ILE A 566 -5.82 -7.66 2.66
C ILE A 566 -7.29 -8.04 2.95
N GLU A 567 -7.61 -9.33 2.98
CA GLU A 567 -8.98 -9.81 3.27
C GLU A 567 -9.38 -9.57 4.73
N GLU A 568 -8.49 -9.88 5.67
CA GLU A 568 -8.75 -9.71 7.10
C GLU A 568 -8.81 -8.21 7.45
N PHE A 569 -7.88 -7.43 6.87
CA PHE A 569 -7.88 -5.98 6.97
C PHE A 569 -9.14 -5.36 6.38
N ALA A 570 -9.55 -5.77 5.17
CA ALA A 570 -10.77 -5.28 4.51
C ALA A 570 -12.04 -5.59 5.31
N SER A 571 -12.12 -6.78 5.92
CA SER A 571 -13.28 -7.16 6.74
C SER A 571 -13.42 -6.34 8.03
N HIS A 572 -12.34 -5.74 8.54
CA HIS A 572 -12.34 -4.91 9.74
C HIS A 572 -12.36 -3.41 9.43
N ASP A 573 -12.29 -3.05 8.16
CA ASP A 573 -12.22 -1.67 7.74
C ASP A 573 -13.54 -0.93 7.99
N PRO A 574 -13.53 0.19 8.76
CA PRO A 574 -14.75 0.88 9.14
C PRO A 574 -15.46 1.50 7.93
N ILE A 575 -14.72 1.91 6.88
CA ILE A 575 -15.33 2.50 5.68
C ILE A 575 -16.02 1.44 4.87
N ILE A 576 -15.38 0.28 4.64
CA ILE A 576 -16.03 -0.82 3.92
C ILE A 576 -17.28 -1.29 4.67
N LYS A 577 -17.20 -1.42 6.00
CA LYS A 577 -18.37 -1.76 6.82
C LYS A 577 -19.47 -0.72 6.71
N ALA A 578 -19.13 0.57 6.80
CA ALA A 578 -20.10 1.65 6.65
C ALA A 578 -20.74 1.65 5.26
N PHE A 579 -19.95 1.44 4.21
CA PHE A 579 -20.40 1.35 2.83
C PHE A 579 -21.34 0.16 2.61
N GLY A 580 -20.95 -1.03 3.07
CA GLY A 580 -21.80 -2.23 3.00
C GLY A 580 -23.08 -2.10 3.83
N THR A 581 -23.02 -1.44 4.99
CA THR A 581 -24.20 -1.24 5.86
C THR A 581 -25.18 -0.21 5.27
N SER A 582 -24.66 0.87 4.68
CA SER A 582 -25.48 1.87 4.00
C SER A 582 -26.26 1.27 2.82
N ALA A 583 -25.66 0.30 2.14
CA ALA A 583 -26.30 -0.42 1.05
C ALA A 583 -27.41 -1.36 1.52
N ASN A 584 -27.21 -2.11 2.61
CA ASN A 584 -28.20 -3.04 3.16
C ASN A 584 -29.50 -2.37 3.63
N ASN A 585 -29.46 -1.07 3.94
CA ASN A 585 -30.65 -0.29 4.26
C ASN A 585 -31.41 0.20 3.02
N THR A 586 -30.87 -0.01 1.83
CA THR A 586 -31.52 0.37 0.57
C THR A 586 -31.98 -0.88 -0.20
N THR A 587 -33.01 -0.70 -1.03
CA THR A 587 -33.83 -1.70 -1.74
C THR A 587 -33.13 -3.02 -2.13
N ARG A 588 -33.84 -4.15 -2.08
CA ARG A 588 -33.35 -5.54 -2.32
C ARG A 588 -32.71 -5.80 -3.71
N ASP A 589 -32.69 -4.82 -4.61
CA ASP A 589 -32.27 -4.96 -6.01
C ASP A 589 -30.86 -4.42 -6.30
N VAL A 590 -30.08 -4.07 -5.27
CA VAL A 590 -28.73 -3.51 -5.41
C VAL A 590 -27.69 -4.46 -4.82
N VAL A 591 -26.69 -4.85 -5.62
CA VAL A 591 -25.55 -5.63 -5.14
C VAL A 591 -24.42 -4.67 -4.83
N VAL A 592 -24.06 -4.57 -3.54
CA VAL A 592 -22.94 -3.75 -3.09
C VAL A 592 -21.81 -4.63 -2.59
N SER A 593 -20.60 -4.35 -3.06
CA SER A 593 -19.38 -5.00 -2.60
C SER A 593 -18.28 -3.98 -2.36
N GLY A 594 -17.39 -4.26 -1.43
CA GLY A 594 -16.25 -3.42 -1.12
C GLY A 594 -14.95 -4.20 -1.23
N GLN A 595 -13.91 -3.59 -1.80
CA GLN A 595 -12.56 -4.14 -1.88
C GLN A 595 -11.54 -3.09 -1.42
N ILE A 596 -10.47 -3.53 -0.76
CA ILE A 596 -9.29 -2.71 -0.49
C ILE A 596 -8.19 -3.12 -1.47
N SER A 597 -7.53 -2.13 -2.05
CA SER A 597 -6.30 -2.32 -2.81
C SER A 597 -5.20 -1.46 -2.19
N VAL A 598 -4.12 -2.10 -1.75
CA VAL A 598 -2.94 -1.42 -1.18
C VAL A 598 -1.89 -1.27 -2.28
N VAL A 599 -1.70 -0.04 -2.78
CA VAL A 599 -0.85 0.24 -3.95
C VAL A 599 -0.10 1.56 -3.77
N PRO A 600 1.00 1.81 -4.50
CA PRO A 600 1.70 3.10 -4.45
C PRO A 600 0.80 4.27 -4.95
N GLU A 601 0.91 5.44 -4.34
CA GLU A 601 0.03 6.60 -4.62
C GLU A 601 0.06 7.06 -6.07
N ASN A 602 1.24 7.01 -6.71
CA ASN A 602 1.41 7.35 -8.13
C ASN A 602 0.68 6.41 -9.10
N THR A 603 0.09 5.32 -8.59
CA THR A 603 -0.53 4.26 -9.40
C THR A 603 -2.01 4.10 -9.11
N PHE A 604 -2.58 4.96 -8.26
CA PHE A 604 -4.00 4.96 -7.90
C PHE A 604 -4.91 5.07 -9.14
N ALA A 605 -4.58 5.96 -10.07
CA ALA A 605 -5.33 6.13 -11.32
C ALA A 605 -5.31 4.85 -12.18
N ASP A 606 -4.14 4.23 -12.36
CA ASP A 606 -3.99 2.96 -13.10
C ASP A 606 -4.83 1.84 -12.47
N THR A 607 -4.81 1.75 -11.13
CA THR A 607 -5.53 0.72 -10.39
C THR A 607 -7.04 0.89 -10.53
N LEU A 608 -7.56 2.12 -10.40
CA LEU A 608 -8.99 2.38 -10.64
C LEU A 608 -9.42 2.06 -12.07
N ALA A 609 -8.62 2.44 -13.06
CA ALA A 609 -8.88 2.13 -14.47
C ALA A 609 -8.87 0.61 -14.73
N THR A 610 -7.92 -0.12 -14.12
CA THR A 610 -7.82 -1.58 -14.23
C THR A 610 -9.01 -2.27 -13.59
N GLU A 611 -9.42 -1.85 -12.39
CA GLU A 611 -10.60 -2.39 -11.71
C GLU A 611 -11.89 -2.06 -12.48
N ALA A 612 -12.03 -0.85 -13.01
CA ALA A 612 -13.15 -0.48 -13.87
C ALA A 612 -13.24 -1.38 -15.12
N THR A 613 -12.10 -1.69 -15.74
CA THR A 613 -12.03 -2.62 -16.88
C THR A 613 -12.43 -4.04 -16.47
N LYS A 614 -11.95 -4.51 -15.32
CA LYS A 614 -12.22 -5.87 -14.80
C LYS A 614 -13.70 -6.05 -14.46
N LEU A 615 -14.32 -5.03 -13.87
CA LEU A 615 -15.72 -5.02 -13.48
C LEU A 615 -16.68 -4.63 -14.63
N LYS A 616 -16.13 -4.25 -15.80
CA LYS A 616 -16.89 -3.65 -16.92
C LYS A 616 -17.79 -2.52 -16.38
N SER A 617 -17.21 -1.59 -15.63
CA SER A 617 -17.93 -0.47 -15.00
C SER A 617 -18.33 0.57 -16.06
N ASP A 618 -19.54 1.07 -15.97
CA ASP A 618 -20.07 2.12 -16.85
C ASP A 618 -19.69 3.52 -16.35
N LEU A 619 -19.60 3.66 -15.02
CA LEU A 619 -19.30 4.92 -14.32
C LEU A 619 -18.30 4.69 -13.18
N ILE A 620 -17.27 5.54 -13.11
CA ILE A 620 -16.35 5.65 -11.97
C ILE A 620 -16.72 6.91 -11.18
N LEU A 621 -17.20 6.74 -9.95
CA LEU A 621 -17.56 7.83 -9.04
C LEU A 621 -16.40 8.12 -8.08
N VAL A 622 -15.95 9.37 -8.07
CA VAL A 622 -14.78 9.82 -7.29
C VAL A 622 -15.19 11.03 -6.44
N PRO A 623 -15.03 11.01 -5.11
CA PRO A 623 -15.28 12.19 -4.30
C PRO A 623 -14.06 13.12 -4.33
N TRP A 624 -14.29 14.43 -4.23
CA TRP A 624 -13.23 15.38 -4.01
C TRP A 624 -12.70 15.29 -2.57
N SER A 625 -11.39 15.44 -2.41
CA SER A 625 -10.77 15.37 -1.09
C SER A 625 -11.08 16.59 -0.23
N GLU A 626 -11.52 16.37 1.01
CA GLU A 626 -11.72 17.47 1.97
C GLU A 626 -10.39 18.02 2.53
N THR A 627 -9.37 17.18 2.61
CA THR A 627 -8.02 17.57 3.02
C THR A 627 -7.21 18.18 1.86
N GLY A 628 -7.68 17.98 0.62
CA GLY A 628 -6.96 18.30 -0.61
C GLY A 628 -5.67 17.48 -0.83
N THR A 629 -5.44 16.45 0.00
CA THR A 629 -4.28 15.56 -0.12
C THR A 629 -4.70 14.17 -0.61
N ILE A 630 -3.76 13.44 -1.20
CA ILE A 630 -3.99 12.01 -1.53
C ILE A 630 -4.17 11.20 -0.24
N SER A 631 -3.48 11.59 0.84
CA SER A 631 -3.63 10.95 2.16
C SER A 631 -4.98 11.25 2.81
N GLU A 632 -5.57 10.21 3.38
CA GLU A 632 -6.83 10.21 4.14
C GLU A 632 -6.69 10.75 5.57
N LEU A 633 -5.46 10.84 6.11
CA LEU A 633 -5.22 11.45 7.42
C LEU A 633 -5.10 12.97 7.29
N PRO A 634 -5.84 13.75 8.09
CA PRO A 634 -5.60 15.18 8.17
C PRO A 634 -4.18 15.41 8.69
N SER A 635 -3.35 16.10 7.91
CA SER A 635 -2.06 16.60 8.34
C SER A 635 -2.26 17.57 9.51
N PHE A 636 -2.03 17.11 10.74
CA PHE A 636 -2.08 17.97 11.93
C PHE A 636 -0.99 19.07 11.93
N TYR A 637 0.01 18.98 11.04
CA TYR A 637 1.18 19.85 11.00
C TYR A 637 1.17 20.90 9.86
N SER A 638 0.19 20.88 8.95
CA SER A 638 0.09 21.95 7.95
C SER A 638 -0.61 23.16 8.58
N ALA A 639 0.20 24.15 8.98
CA ALA A 639 -0.22 25.37 9.66
C ALA A 639 -1.16 26.29 8.84
N SER A 640 -1.51 25.90 7.61
CA SER A 640 -2.53 26.55 6.79
C SER A 640 -3.48 25.47 6.29
N ARG A 641 -4.76 25.52 6.68
CA ARG A 641 -5.82 24.90 5.88
C ARG A 641 -5.82 25.67 4.55
N GLY A 642 -4.99 25.25 3.60
CA GLY A 642 -5.07 25.74 2.23
C GLY A 642 -6.47 25.47 1.69
N ASP A 643 -6.92 26.27 0.73
CA ASP A 643 -8.19 26.02 0.05
C ASP A 643 -8.20 24.55 -0.46
N PRO A 644 -9.17 23.70 -0.06
CA PRO A 644 -9.21 22.29 -0.44
C PRO A 644 -9.30 22.07 -1.95
N LEU A 645 -9.70 23.09 -2.71
CA LEU A 645 -9.66 23.06 -4.17
C LEU A 645 -8.28 23.44 -4.74
N ALA A 646 -7.43 24.15 -3.99
CA ALA A 646 -6.16 24.70 -4.46
C ALA A 646 -4.94 23.78 -4.33
N ASN A 647 -5.09 22.61 -3.70
CA ASN A 647 -3.98 21.67 -3.54
C ASN A 647 -3.63 20.96 -4.86
N GLY A 648 -2.34 20.95 -5.20
CA GLY A 648 -1.83 20.40 -6.47
C GLY A 648 -1.87 18.87 -6.56
N ASP A 649 -1.57 18.16 -5.47
CA ASP A 649 -1.35 16.71 -5.52
C ASP A 649 -2.62 15.92 -5.86
N PHE A 650 -3.74 16.25 -5.21
CA PHE A 650 -5.03 15.62 -5.51
C PHE A 650 -5.57 16.05 -6.90
N THR A 651 -5.32 17.30 -7.29
CA THR A 651 -5.68 17.81 -8.62
C THR A 651 -4.97 17.04 -9.73
N GLN A 652 -3.69 16.67 -9.52
CA GLN A 652 -2.92 15.84 -10.44
C GLN A 652 -3.42 14.39 -10.48
N LEU A 653 -3.75 13.81 -9.32
CA LEU A 653 -4.38 12.48 -9.26
C LEU A 653 -5.69 12.46 -10.06
N MET A 654 -6.55 13.47 -9.90
CA MET A 654 -7.81 13.57 -10.63
C MET A 654 -7.60 13.70 -12.14
N ALA A 655 -6.67 14.53 -12.59
CA ALA A 655 -6.32 14.63 -14.01
C ALA A 655 -5.89 13.25 -14.57
N ASN A 656 -5.05 12.53 -13.85
CA ASN A 656 -4.63 11.19 -14.24
C ASN A 656 -5.81 10.20 -14.30
N ILE A 657 -6.73 10.23 -13.33
CA ILE A 657 -7.92 9.35 -13.33
C ILE A 657 -8.75 9.61 -14.58
N PHE A 658 -9.04 10.86 -14.90
CA PHE A 658 -9.82 11.21 -16.07
C PHE A 658 -9.16 10.74 -17.38
N ASP A 659 -7.84 10.89 -17.52
CA ASP A 659 -7.12 10.51 -18.72
C ASP A 659 -7.06 8.98 -18.90
N HIS A 660 -6.81 8.23 -17.81
CA HIS A 660 -6.71 6.77 -17.85
C HIS A 660 -8.08 6.09 -18.00
N ALA A 661 -9.15 6.70 -17.47
CA ALA A 661 -10.50 6.17 -17.55
C ALA A 661 -11.22 6.47 -18.87
N LYS A 662 -10.78 7.50 -19.62
CA LYS A 662 -11.42 7.99 -20.86
C LYS A 662 -11.83 6.90 -21.87
N PRO A 663 -11.02 5.86 -22.17
CA PRO A 663 -11.44 4.80 -23.11
C PRO A 663 -12.30 3.69 -22.47
N ILE A 664 -12.40 3.66 -21.14
CA ILE A 664 -12.92 2.53 -20.36
C ILE A 664 -14.36 2.79 -19.90
N ALA A 665 -14.58 3.90 -19.21
CA ALA A 665 -15.83 4.21 -18.51
C ALA A 665 -16.02 5.73 -18.39
N ALA A 666 -17.24 6.18 -18.14
CA ALA A 666 -17.48 7.56 -17.76
C ALA A 666 -16.91 7.83 -16.35
N VAL A 667 -16.53 9.07 -16.06
CA VAL A 667 -16.02 9.47 -14.73
C VAL A 667 -16.91 10.57 -14.17
N GLY A 668 -17.44 10.35 -12.97
CA GLY A 668 -18.18 11.34 -12.19
C GLY A 668 -17.36 11.79 -10.99
N LEU A 669 -17.00 13.06 -10.94
CA LEU A 669 -16.34 13.69 -9.79
C LEU A 669 -17.39 14.44 -8.95
N PHE A 670 -17.52 14.07 -7.68
CA PHE A 670 -18.47 14.70 -6.76
C PHE A 670 -17.78 15.64 -5.77
N ILE A 671 -18.24 16.88 -5.70
CA ILE A 671 -17.80 17.90 -4.74
C ILE A 671 -18.98 18.21 -3.82
N ASP A 672 -18.81 17.98 -2.52
CA ASP A 672 -19.87 18.22 -1.54
C ASP A 672 -20.04 19.71 -1.20
N SER A 673 -21.25 20.04 -0.75
CA SER A 673 -21.62 21.38 -0.29
C SER A 673 -20.80 21.86 0.91
N THR A 674 -20.35 20.95 1.78
CA THR A 674 -19.46 21.24 2.92
C THR A 674 -18.11 21.81 2.50
N LEU A 675 -17.63 21.48 1.30
CA LEU A 675 -16.35 21.98 0.76
C LEU A 675 -16.47 23.32 0.05
N LEU A 676 -17.70 23.68 -0.31
CA LEU A 676 -18.03 24.91 -1.01
C LEU A 676 -18.54 26.01 -0.06
N ASP A 677 -18.79 25.66 1.21
CA ASP A 677 -19.15 26.63 2.24
C ASP A 677 -17.92 27.50 2.59
N PRO A 678 -18.07 28.82 2.78
CA PRO A 678 -16.95 29.67 3.14
C PRO A 678 -16.46 29.24 4.52
N THR A 679 -15.21 28.79 4.61
CA THR A 679 -14.57 28.54 5.89
C THR A 679 -14.58 29.83 6.70
N ASP A 680 -15.23 29.79 7.88
CA ASP A 680 -15.26 30.85 8.88
C ASP A 680 -13.80 31.25 9.21
N SER A 681 -13.30 32.26 8.51
CA SER A 681 -11.92 32.76 8.63
C SER A 681 -11.79 33.75 9.79
N ASP A 682 -12.89 34.05 10.48
CA ASP A 682 -12.87 34.79 11.73
C ASP A 682 -12.68 33.83 12.91
N VAL A 683 -11.43 33.79 13.37
CA VAL A 683 -11.06 33.38 14.73
C VAL A 683 -12.05 34.02 15.71
N ARG A 684 -13.02 33.25 16.21
CA ARG A 684 -13.87 33.71 17.31
C ARG A 684 -12.96 34.09 18.48
N PRO A 685 -12.97 35.34 18.97
CA PRO A 685 -12.17 35.71 20.12
C PRO A 685 -12.63 34.85 21.30
N THR A 686 -11.70 34.12 21.90
CA THR A 686 -11.90 33.29 23.07
C THR A 686 -12.58 34.11 24.17
N ARG A 687 -13.88 33.87 24.40
CA ARG A 687 -14.58 34.48 25.54
C ARG A 687 -14.01 33.92 26.83
N ALA A 688 -13.60 34.83 27.72
CA ALA A 688 -13.17 34.50 29.07
C ALA A 688 -14.26 33.73 29.82
N LEU A 689 -13.92 32.54 30.32
CA LEU A 689 -14.82 31.68 31.07
C LEU A 689 -15.13 32.30 32.44
N SER A 690 -16.37 32.75 32.63
CA SER A 690 -16.95 33.00 33.95
C SER A 690 -17.69 31.74 34.39
N ARG A 691 -17.31 31.21 35.55
CA ARG A 691 -17.91 30.01 36.14
C ARG A 691 -19.16 30.43 36.92
N GLN A 692 -20.34 30.10 36.40
CA GLN A 692 -21.57 30.06 37.20
C GLN A 692 -22.09 28.63 37.28
N ILE A 693 -22.34 28.18 38.50
CA ILE A 693 -23.03 26.93 38.82
C ILE A 693 -24.51 27.28 38.96
N SER A 694 -25.37 26.70 38.13
CA SER A 694 -26.80 26.60 38.44
C SER A 694 -27.36 25.30 37.88
N GLY A 695 -28.06 24.58 38.75
CA GLY A 695 -28.74 23.34 38.44
C GLY A 695 -30.01 23.52 37.61
N ILE A 696 -30.39 22.40 36.98
CA ILE A 696 -31.66 22.09 36.33
C ILE A 696 -32.01 23.01 35.15
N SER A 697 -31.95 22.47 33.92
CA SER A 697 -32.86 22.94 32.87
C SER A 697 -33.06 21.92 31.75
N LYS A 698 -34.20 22.11 31.11
CA LYS A 698 -34.86 21.35 30.05
C LYS A 698 -34.02 21.23 28.77
N SER A 699 -34.36 20.17 28.04
CA SER A 699 -34.18 19.92 26.62
C SER A 699 -33.80 21.14 25.75
N ASP A 700 -32.85 20.88 24.85
CA ASP A 700 -32.48 21.66 23.67
C ASP A 700 -31.55 22.87 23.88
N VAL A 701 -30.48 22.66 24.66
CA VAL A 701 -29.29 23.51 24.57
C VAL A 701 -28.41 22.98 23.43
N GLN A 702 -28.30 23.79 22.37
CA GLN A 702 -27.37 23.61 21.27
C GLN A 702 -25.95 23.49 21.82
N ASP A 703 -25.39 22.29 21.79
CA ASP A 703 -24.00 22.05 22.19
C ASP A 703 -23.08 22.60 21.08
N PRO A 704 -22.31 23.68 21.31
CA PRO A 704 -21.51 24.33 20.26
C PRO A 704 -20.34 23.46 19.77
N THR A 705 -20.03 22.36 20.49
CA THR A 705 -19.03 21.36 20.11
C THR A 705 -19.63 20.15 19.39
N ALA A 706 -20.95 20.03 19.33
CA ALA A 706 -21.59 18.95 18.60
C ALA A 706 -21.53 19.22 17.08
N ILE A 707 -20.91 18.30 16.35
CA ILE A 707 -20.97 18.29 14.89
C ILE A 707 -22.39 17.90 14.49
N ARG A 708 -23.08 18.80 13.79
CA ARG A 708 -24.41 18.51 13.26
C ARG A 708 -24.27 17.65 12.01
N PHE A 709 -24.60 16.38 12.14
CA PHE A 709 -24.87 15.56 10.97
C PHE A 709 -26.22 15.98 10.42
N HIS A 710 -26.23 16.62 9.25
CA HIS A 710 -27.45 16.74 8.46
C HIS A 710 -27.84 15.33 8.02
N SER A 711 -28.64 14.66 8.86
CA SER A 711 -29.24 13.37 8.54
C SER A 711 -29.81 13.41 7.14
N ALA A 712 -29.58 12.34 6.36
CA ALA A 712 -30.16 12.15 5.04
C ALA A 712 -31.63 12.55 5.09
N GLU A 713 -31.94 13.72 4.51
CA GLU A 713 -33.29 14.25 4.34
C GLU A 713 -34.00 13.38 3.29
N SER A 714 -34.28 12.13 3.63
CA SER A 714 -34.96 11.14 2.79
C SER A 714 -36.41 11.55 2.45
N ARG A 715 -36.87 12.73 2.87
CA ARG A 715 -38.23 13.24 2.64
C ARG A 715 -38.28 14.67 2.08
N ARG A 716 -37.15 15.35 1.84
CA ARG A 716 -37.17 16.61 1.09
C ARG A 716 -36.88 16.31 -0.37
N LYS A 717 -37.69 16.89 -1.26
CA LYS A 717 -37.43 16.86 -2.70
C LYS A 717 -36.04 17.44 -2.99
N LYS A 718 -35.22 16.71 -3.74
CA LYS A 718 -33.93 17.18 -4.24
C LYS A 718 -34.11 17.71 -5.66
N CYS A 719 -33.45 18.82 -5.98
CA CYS A 719 -33.44 19.37 -7.33
C CYS A 719 -32.10 19.04 -8.00
N ILE A 720 -32.14 18.39 -9.16
CA ILE A 720 -30.94 18.15 -9.99
C ILE A 720 -30.97 19.12 -11.16
N ARG A 721 -29.91 19.89 -11.32
CA ARG A 721 -29.76 20.86 -12.42
C ARG A 721 -28.68 20.42 -13.39
N VAL A 722 -29.01 20.30 -14.67
CA VAL A 722 -28.05 19.91 -15.71
C VAL A 722 -27.80 21.10 -16.64
N LEU A 723 -26.54 21.43 -16.88
CA LEU A 723 -26.17 22.39 -17.93
C LEU A 723 -25.95 21.64 -19.25
N TYR A 724 -26.64 22.06 -20.31
CA TYR A 724 -26.49 21.49 -21.65
C TYR A 724 -25.90 22.53 -22.61
N THR A 725 -24.73 22.23 -23.16
CA THR A 725 -24.04 23.05 -24.18
C THR A 725 -23.77 22.30 -25.49
N GLY A 726 -24.32 21.09 -25.63
CA GLY A 726 -24.15 20.26 -26.83
C GLY A 726 -22.91 19.35 -26.84
N SER A 727 -22.12 19.31 -25.77
CA SER A 727 -20.95 18.41 -25.68
C SER A 727 -21.35 16.95 -25.36
N GLU A 728 -20.51 15.97 -25.74
CA GLU A 728 -20.76 14.54 -25.40
C GLU A 728 -20.87 14.32 -23.88
N ASP A 729 -20.10 15.06 -23.09
CA ASP A 729 -20.14 15.03 -21.62
C ASP A 729 -21.51 15.50 -21.09
N ASP A 730 -22.10 16.53 -21.72
CA ASP A 730 -23.41 17.06 -21.33
C ASP A 730 -24.54 16.11 -21.71
N VAL A 731 -24.43 15.42 -22.86
CA VAL A 731 -25.37 14.37 -23.25
C VAL A 731 -25.37 13.23 -22.23
N TYR A 732 -24.19 12.81 -21.76
CA TYR A 732 -24.09 11.81 -20.71
C TYR A 732 -24.67 12.33 -19.38
N ALA A 733 -24.35 13.56 -18.98
CA ALA A 733 -24.89 14.21 -17.79
C ALA A 733 -26.43 14.28 -17.81
N PHE A 734 -27.01 14.59 -18.98
CA PHE A 734 -28.46 14.60 -19.19
C PHE A 734 -29.07 13.21 -18.98
N ARG A 735 -28.49 12.17 -19.61
CA ARG A 735 -29.02 10.80 -19.46
C ARG A 735 -28.87 10.27 -18.03
N LEU A 736 -27.78 10.60 -17.35
CA LEU A 736 -27.58 10.28 -15.93
C LEU A 736 -28.65 10.97 -15.04
N ALA A 737 -28.99 12.23 -15.34
CA ALA A 737 -30.04 12.94 -14.62
C ALA A 737 -31.43 12.32 -14.83
N LEU A 738 -31.73 11.85 -16.05
CA LEU A 738 -32.95 11.09 -16.31
C LEU A 738 -33.01 9.78 -15.51
N GLN A 739 -31.88 9.07 -15.38
CA GLN A 739 -31.79 7.87 -14.55
C GLN A 739 -32.09 8.20 -13.07
N PHE A 740 -31.58 9.32 -12.55
CA PHE A 740 -31.94 9.78 -11.20
C PHE A 740 -33.41 10.19 -11.07
N ALA A 741 -34.01 10.78 -12.12
CA ALA A 741 -35.41 11.20 -12.14
C ALA A 741 -36.40 10.03 -11.99
N GLN A 742 -35.97 8.78 -12.20
CA GLN A 742 -36.79 7.60 -11.90
C GLN A 742 -37.20 7.53 -10.42
N ASN A 743 -36.46 8.19 -9.51
CA ASN A 743 -36.83 8.35 -8.11
C ASN A 743 -37.86 9.47 -7.93
N GLU A 744 -38.99 9.19 -7.28
CA GLU A 744 -40.12 10.12 -7.07
C GLU A 744 -39.75 11.39 -6.27
N ASN A 745 -38.68 11.35 -5.49
CA ASN A 745 -38.22 12.46 -4.65
C ASN A 745 -37.24 13.41 -5.36
N ILE A 746 -37.02 13.24 -6.66
CA ILE A 746 -36.07 14.02 -7.46
C ILE A 746 -36.83 14.78 -8.54
N ASP A 747 -36.66 16.10 -8.54
CA ASP A 747 -37.10 17.01 -9.61
C ASP A 747 -35.87 17.39 -10.45
N VAL A 748 -35.98 17.37 -11.78
CA VAL A 748 -34.85 17.67 -12.69
C VAL A 748 -35.13 18.95 -13.47
N GLU A 749 -34.14 19.83 -13.54
CA GLU A 749 -34.18 21.04 -14.36
C GLU A 749 -33.00 21.03 -15.33
N ILE A 750 -33.30 21.10 -16.63
CA ILE A 750 -32.31 21.15 -17.70
C ILE A 750 -32.19 22.58 -18.18
N ILE A 751 -30.98 23.11 -18.10
CA ILE A 751 -30.64 24.46 -18.51
C ILE A 751 -29.89 24.39 -19.83
N SER A 752 -30.52 24.88 -20.91
CA SER A 752 -29.91 24.93 -22.24
C SER A 752 -29.30 26.30 -22.51
N LEU A 753 -28.07 26.31 -23.03
CA LEU A 753 -27.42 27.50 -23.60
C LEU A 753 -27.47 27.37 -25.14
N PRO A 754 -28.27 28.18 -25.83
CA PRO A 754 -28.36 28.10 -27.29
C PRO A 754 -27.06 28.60 -27.94
N ASP A 755 -26.43 27.76 -28.76
CA ASP A 755 -25.34 28.20 -29.64
C ASP A 755 -25.92 28.86 -30.90
N LYS A 756 -25.32 29.96 -31.35
CA LYS A 756 -25.83 30.75 -32.50
C LYS A 756 -25.61 30.07 -33.85
N ASP A 757 -24.76 29.04 -33.91
CA ASP A 757 -24.35 28.38 -35.16
C ASP A 757 -24.93 26.96 -35.38
N ALA A 758 -25.80 26.44 -34.51
CA ALA A 758 -26.37 25.10 -34.67
C ALA A 758 -27.78 25.14 -35.26
N SER A 759 -27.87 25.02 -36.59
CA SER A 759 -29.08 24.47 -37.22
C SER A 759 -29.29 23.04 -36.71
N GLU A 760 -30.34 22.86 -35.91
CA GLU A 760 -30.85 21.56 -35.42
C GLU A 760 -29.89 20.75 -34.51
N ASP A 761 -29.98 20.97 -33.20
CA ASP A 761 -29.59 19.95 -32.21
C ASP A 761 -30.55 18.75 -32.28
N LEU A 762 -30.43 17.95 -33.34
CA LEU A 762 -31.19 16.71 -33.59
C LEU A 762 -31.10 15.76 -32.38
N HIS A 763 -29.96 15.72 -31.69
CA HIS A 763 -29.76 14.88 -30.51
C HIS A 763 -30.56 15.35 -29.29
N PHE A 764 -30.64 16.66 -29.02
CA PHE A 764 -31.41 17.19 -27.89
C PHE A 764 -32.91 16.95 -28.07
N ASN A 765 -33.41 17.17 -29.30
CA ASN A 765 -34.82 16.93 -29.63
C ASN A 765 -35.17 15.42 -29.69
N GLN A 766 -34.26 14.57 -30.18
CA GLN A 766 -34.42 13.12 -30.11
C GLN A 766 -34.54 12.64 -28.67
N ILE A 767 -33.61 13.03 -27.79
CA ILE A 767 -33.61 12.60 -26.40
C ILE A 767 -34.85 13.14 -25.65
N LYS A 768 -35.27 14.37 -25.94
CA LYS A 768 -36.51 14.95 -25.39
C LYS A 768 -37.76 14.14 -25.79
N SER A 769 -37.76 13.55 -26.98
CA SER A 769 -38.84 12.68 -27.45
C SER A 769 -38.82 11.26 -26.86
N THR A 770 -37.71 10.84 -26.24
CA THR A 770 -37.53 9.51 -25.62
C THR A 770 -37.88 9.50 -24.12
N ILE A 771 -38.32 10.63 -23.54
CA ILE A 771 -38.63 10.72 -22.12
C ILE A 771 -39.91 9.93 -21.81
N PRO A 772 -39.90 8.99 -20.84
CA PRO A 772 -41.09 8.25 -20.44
C PRO A 772 -42.16 9.17 -19.85
N ASP A 773 -43.43 8.97 -20.23
CA ASP A 773 -44.59 9.76 -19.76
C ASP A 773 -44.72 9.83 -18.23
N SER A 774 -44.14 8.86 -17.49
CA SER A 774 -44.14 8.81 -16.02
C SER A 774 -43.21 9.82 -15.34
N ILE A 775 -42.30 10.46 -16.07
CA ILE A 775 -41.26 11.37 -15.52
C ILE A 775 -41.44 12.81 -16.05
N VAL A 776 -42.17 13.01 -17.14
CA VAL A 776 -42.34 14.31 -17.83
C VAL A 776 -42.76 15.44 -16.88
N ASP A 777 -43.70 15.19 -15.96
CA ASP A 777 -44.21 16.19 -15.01
C ASP A 777 -43.17 16.73 -14.02
N ARG A 778 -41.99 16.10 -13.93
CA ARG A 778 -40.89 16.45 -13.01
C ARG A 778 -39.66 17.00 -13.71
N ILE A 779 -39.73 17.22 -15.02
CA ILE A 779 -38.62 17.72 -15.84
C ILE A 779 -38.96 19.12 -16.36
N ASN A 780 -38.22 20.13 -15.89
CA ASN A 780 -38.33 21.51 -16.36
C ASN A 780 -37.20 21.86 -17.33
N PHE A 781 -37.53 22.60 -18.38
CA PHE A 781 -36.55 23.10 -19.35
C PHE A 781 -36.47 24.64 -19.24
N THR A 782 -35.27 25.15 -18.99
CA THR A 782 -35.00 26.58 -18.85
C THR A 782 -33.93 27.00 -19.86
N GLU A 783 -34.17 28.08 -20.62
CA GLU A 783 -33.19 28.62 -21.58
C GLU A 783 -32.51 29.87 -21.01
N LEU A 784 -31.18 29.95 -21.14
CA LEU A 784 -30.36 31.04 -20.63
C LEU A 784 -29.65 31.78 -21.78
N SER A 785 -29.72 33.11 -21.81
CA SER A 785 -29.26 33.95 -22.93
C SER A 785 -27.88 34.61 -22.72
N SER A 786 -27.08 34.16 -21.76
CA SER A 786 -25.86 34.85 -21.32
C SER A 786 -24.56 34.25 -21.88
N GLU A 787 -23.70 35.08 -22.50
CA GLU A 787 -22.51 34.66 -23.26
C GLU A 787 -21.19 34.56 -22.42
N ARG A 788 -21.14 35.00 -21.14
CA ARG A 788 -19.90 35.02 -20.33
C ARG A 788 -19.90 34.01 -19.17
N THR A 789 -18.80 33.25 -19.00
CA THR A 789 -18.58 32.25 -17.92
C THR A 789 -18.93 32.73 -16.52
N ALA A 790 -18.41 33.90 -16.12
CA ALA A 790 -18.66 34.46 -14.79
C ALA A 790 -20.15 34.82 -14.59
N THR A 791 -20.81 35.28 -15.65
CA THR A 791 -22.23 35.61 -15.65
C THR A 791 -23.09 34.35 -15.62
N ILE A 792 -22.70 33.30 -16.36
CA ILE A 792 -23.38 31.98 -16.35
C ILE A 792 -23.42 31.42 -14.93
N ALA A 793 -22.28 31.39 -14.22
CA ALA A 793 -22.22 30.92 -12.84
C ALA A 793 -23.14 31.70 -11.90
N SER A 794 -23.13 33.04 -11.98
CA SER A 794 -24.02 33.88 -11.17
C SER A 794 -25.51 33.70 -11.53
N SER A 795 -25.83 33.49 -12.81
CA SER A 795 -27.21 33.29 -13.26
C SER A 795 -27.77 31.92 -12.83
N LEU A 796 -26.94 30.87 -12.86
CA LEU A 796 -27.28 29.52 -12.39
C LEU A 796 -27.62 29.48 -10.89
N LEU A 797 -26.96 30.35 -10.10
CA LEU A 797 -27.22 30.50 -8.67
C LEU A 797 -28.44 31.40 -8.40
N SER A 798 -28.64 32.45 -9.21
CA SER A 798 -29.79 33.36 -9.04
C SER A 798 -31.14 32.73 -9.36
N SER A 799 -31.17 31.67 -10.18
CA SER A 799 -32.41 30.95 -10.53
C SER A 799 -32.84 29.94 -9.47
N GLN A 800 -32.19 29.84 -8.31
CA GLN A 800 -32.57 28.90 -7.26
C GLN A 800 -34.02 29.15 -6.77
N PRO A 801 -34.83 28.09 -6.55
CA PRO A 801 -36.15 28.25 -5.95
C PRO A 801 -36.03 28.81 -4.52
N GLU A 802 -36.95 29.69 -4.12
CA GLU A 802 -36.97 30.35 -2.81
C GLU A 802 -36.99 29.38 -1.60
N ASN A 803 -37.32 28.10 -1.83
CA ASN A 803 -37.27 27.04 -0.84
C ASN A 803 -35.88 26.41 -0.80
N LYS A 804 -35.21 26.48 0.36
CA LYS A 804 -33.91 25.85 0.73
C LYS A 804 -33.82 24.33 0.46
N GLN A 805 -33.96 23.89 -0.78
CA GLN A 805 -33.83 22.51 -1.23
C GLN A 805 -32.36 22.21 -1.53
N SER A 806 -31.90 20.99 -1.21
CA SER A 806 -30.57 20.56 -1.62
C SER A 806 -30.51 20.43 -3.14
N THR A 807 -29.58 21.14 -3.76
CA THR A 807 -29.44 21.23 -5.21
C THR A 807 -28.13 20.59 -5.65
N ILE A 808 -28.18 19.68 -6.62
CA ILE A 808 -26.99 19.07 -7.23
C ILE A 808 -26.88 19.56 -8.67
N PHE A 809 -25.79 20.25 -9.00
CA PHE A 809 -25.48 20.60 -10.39
C PHE A 809 -24.68 19.49 -11.05
N ILE A 810 -25.15 18.99 -12.20
CA ILE A 810 -24.44 18.05 -13.05
C ILE A 810 -23.89 18.81 -14.26
N LEU A 811 -22.58 18.77 -14.46
CA LEU A 811 -21.88 19.57 -15.48
C LEU A 811 -20.93 18.67 -16.28
N GLY A 812 -20.88 18.83 -17.60
CA GLY A 812 -19.85 18.22 -18.41
C GLY A 812 -18.47 18.85 -18.16
N ARG A 813 -17.40 18.04 -18.20
CA ARG A 813 -16.01 18.52 -18.06
C ARG A 813 -15.57 19.36 -19.26
N SER A 814 -15.99 18.98 -20.47
CA SER A 814 -15.63 19.64 -21.73
C SER A 814 -16.34 20.99 -21.96
N VAL A 815 -17.19 21.45 -21.04
CA VAL A 815 -17.91 22.72 -21.17
C VAL A 815 -16.90 23.88 -21.18
N THR A 816 -16.68 24.41 -22.38
CA THR A 816 -15.85 25.59 -22.65
C THR A 816 -16.79 26.75 -22.98
N ALA A 817 -16.62 27.89 -22.33
CA ALA A 817 -17.39 29.06 -22.73
C ALA A 817 -16.94 29.56 -24.11
N LEU A 818 -17.92 29.88 -24.94
CA LEU A 818 -17.78 30.68 -26.16
C LEU A 818 -17.27 32.09 -25.78
N GLY A 819 -15.96 32.23 -25.62
CA GLY A 819 -15.31 33.51 -25.28
C GLY A 819 -14.15 33.33 -24.32
N GLY A 820 -12.92 33.35 -24.87
CA GLY A 820 -11.70 33.21 -24.09
C GLY A 820 -11.39 34.46 -23.26
N ASP A 821 -11.64 34.40 -21.94
CA ASP A 821 -11.03 35.32 -20.97
C ASP A 821 -9.95 34.58 -20.17
N SER A 822 -8.69 34.86 -20.55
CA SER A 822 -7.46 34.32 -19.95
C SER A 822 -6.96 35.12 -18.74
N SER A 823 -7.83 35.86 -18.03
CA SER A 823 -7.40 36.89 -17.05
C SER A 823 -7.99 36.72 -15.64
N GLY A 824 -8.06 35.49 -15.11
CA GLY A 824 -8.43 35.23 -13.72
C GLY A 824 -7.34 34.46 -12.98
N SER A 825 -6.70 35.10 -12.00
CA SER A 825 -5.57 34.62 -11.17
C SER A 825 -5.89 33.43 -10.23
N GLY A 826 -6.89 32.60 -10.54
CA GLY A 826 -7.15 31.34 -9.84
C GLY A 826 -6.28 30.24 -10.42
N SER A 827 -5.58 29.48 -9.57
CA SER A 827 -4.53 28.51 -9.92
C SER A 827 -4.81 27.74 -11.23
N SER A 828 -3.92 27.91 -12.21
CA SER A 828 -3.98 27.31 -13.55
C SER A 828 -4.20 25.78 -13.54
N SER A 829 -3.88 25.11 -12.43
CA SER A 829 -4.05 23.67 -12.23
C SER A 829 -5.51 23.22 -12.14
N ILE A 830 -6.39 23.97 -11.45
CA ILE A 830 -7.79 23.52 -11.19
C ILE A 830 -8.62 23.58 -12.47
N ARG A 831 -8.48 24.68 -13.22
CA ARG A 831 -9.20 24.90 -14.49
C ARG A 831 -8.87 23.82 -15.51
N GLY A 832 -7.61 23.35 -15.54
CA GLY A 832 -7.20 22.23 -16.40
C GLY A 832 -7.82 20.89 -16.01
N THR A 833 -8.08 20.67 -14.72
CA THR A 833 -8.64 19.41 -14.22
C THR A 833 -10.17 19.38 -14.30
N LEU A 834 -10.87 20.41 -13.78
CA LEU A 834 -12.34 20.45 -13.69
C LEU A 834 -13.05 20.96 -14.94
N GLY A 835 -12.33 21.69 -15.80
CA GLY A 835 -12.93 22.46 -16.89
C GLY A 835 -13.23 23.92 -16.50
N SER A 836 -13.43 24.78 -17.50
CA SER A 836 -13.51 26.23 -17.31
C SER A 836 -14.77 26.68 -16.56
N VAL A 837 -15.93 26.13 -16.93
CA VAL A 837 -17.24 26.46 -16.34
C VAL A 837 -17.40 25.86 -14.94
N PRO A 838 -17.12 24.55 -14.70
CA PRO A 838 -17.23 23.98 -13.36
C PRO A 838 -16.31 24.65 -12.34
N ALA A 839 -15.07 24.98 -12.72
CA ALA A 839 -14.14 25.70 -11.84
C ALA A 839 -14.62 27.12 -11.51
N SER A 840 -15.23 27.82 -12.48
CA SER A 840 -15.81 29.15 -12.24
C SER A 840 -17.02 29.09 -11.33
N LEU A 841 -17.90 28.09 -11.51
CA LEU A 841 -19.07 27.90 -10.65
C LEU A 841 -18.68 27.56 -9.21
N ALA A 842 -17.69 26.67 -9.03
CA ALA A 842 -17.19 26.32 -7.69
C ALA A 842 -16.64 27.55 -6.94
N ASN A 843 -15.89 28.41 -7.64
CA ASN A 843 -15.40 29.67 -7.06
C ASN A 843 -16.52 30.67 -6.76
N GLU A 844 -17.53 30.73 -7.64
CA GLU A 844 -18.67 31.63 -7.43
C GLU A 844 -19.52 31.19 -6.24
N ILE A 845 -19.81 29.88 -6.09
CA ILE A 845 -20.53 29.32 -4.92
C ILE A 845 -19.81 29.68 -3.62
N LYS A 846 -18.48 29.56 -3.60
CA LYS A 846 -17.66 29.97 -2.44
C LYS A 846 -17.75 31.46 -2.16
N ARG A 847 -17.80 32.29 -3.21
CA ARG A 847 -17.92 33.75 -3.09
C ARG A 847 -19.29 34.17 -2.56
N THR A 848 -20.37 33.50 -3.00
CA THR A 848 -21.75 33.83 -2.62
C THR A 848 -22.21 33.18 -1.32
N ALA A 849 -21.41 32.30 -0.71
CA ALA A 849 -21.74 31.59 0.53
C ALA A 849 -23.08 30.83 0.47
N THR A 850 -23.41 30.29 -0.71
CA THR A 850 -24.66 29.56 -0.94
C THR A 850 -24.57 28.16 -0.36
N SER A 851 -25.14 27.97 0.84
CA SER A 851 -25.25 26.68 1.52
C SER A 851 -26.16 25.69 0.76
N ASN A 852 -25.86 24.38 0.81
CA ASN A 852 -26.62 23.25 0.22
C ASN A 852 -26.51 23.04 -1.30
N VAL A 853 -25.41 23.48 -1.92
CA VAL A 853 -25.13 23.21 -3.34
C VAL A 853 -23.98 22.22 -3.46
N SER A 854 -24.20 21.09 -4.13
CA SER A 854 -23.16 20.11 -4.47
C SER A 854 -22.93 20.08 -5.98
N LEU A 855 -21.72 19.72 -6.43
CA LEU A 855 -21.35 19.64 -7.84
C LEU A 855 -21.00 18.20 -8.22
N LEU A 856 -21.52 17.73 -9.35
CA LEU A 856 -21.15 16.48 -9.99
C LEU A 856 -20.62 16.78 -11.39
N ILE A 857 -19.32 16.64 -11.58
CA ILE A 857 -18.66 16.90 -12.85
C ILE A 857 -18.49 15.57 -13.57
N VAL A 858 -18.94 15.49 -14.82
CA VAL A 858 -18.99 14.23 -15.56
C VAL A 858 -18.15 14.32 -16.83
N GLN A 859 -17.44 13.24 -17.12
CA GLN A 859 -16.73 13.03 -18.38
C GLN A 859 -17.23 11.75 -19.01
N ALA A 860 -17.71 11.82 -20.25
CA ALA A 860 -18.20 10.68 -21.01
C ALA A 860 -17.05 9.76 -21.48
N ARG A 861 -17.38 8.50 -21.70
CA ARG A 861 -16.47 7.52 -22.31
C ARG A 861 -16.29 7.86 -23.78
N GLN A 862 -15.04 7.94 -24.25
CA GLN A 862 -14.76 8.15 -25.67
C GLN A 862 -14.89 6.82 -26.42
N THR A 863 -15.93 6.69 -27.25
CA THR A 863 -16.06 5.57 -28.19
C THR A 863 -15.02 5.74 -29.30
N ALA A 864 -14.30 4.66 -29.64
CA ALA A 864 -13.37 4.72 -30.76
C ALA A 864 -14.18 5.03 -32.03
N PRO A 865 -13.73 5.94 -32.91
CA PRO A 865 -14.45 6.20 -34.15
C PRO A 865 -14.58 4.89 -34.92
N GLU A 866 -15.82 4.50 -35.24
CA GLU A 866 -16.07 3.45 -36.21
C GLU A 866 -15.22 3.74 -37.45
N ARG A 867 -14.46 2.74 -37.90
CA ARG A 867 -13.81 2.78 -39.23
C ARG A 867 -14.91 2.76 -40.30
N THR A 868 -15.63 3.84 -40.48
CA THR A 868 -16.50 4.07 -41.62
C THR A 868 -15.63 4.56 -42.79
N GLY A 869 -15.67 3.82 -43.89
CA GLY A 869 -15.13 4.26 -45.18
C GLY A 869 -13.71 3.79 -45.52
N LEU A 870 -13.49 2.48 -45.59
CA LEU A 870 -12.42 1.94 -46.45
C LEU A 870 -12.66 2.45 -47.88
N ASN A 871 -11.74 3.30 -48.35
CA ASN A 871 -11.57 3.70 -49.74
C ASN A 871 -11.89 2.53 -50.68
N ARG A 872 -12.94 2.68 -51.49
CA ARG A 872 -13.14 1.88 -52.69
C ARG A 872 -11.86 1.99 -53.54
N LYS A 873 -11.07 0.91 -53.58
CA LYS A 873 -10.07 0.70 -54.64
C LYS A 873 -10.80 0.75 -55.99
N PRO A 874 -10.25 1.43 -57.01
CA PRO A 874 -10.83 1.39 -58.34
C PRO A 874 -10.70 -0.02 -58.93
N SER A 875 -11.76 -0.47 -59.58
CA SER A 875 -11.85 -1.74 -60.28
C SER A 875 -10.74 -1.86 -61.33
N THR A 876 -9.84 -2.83 -61.15
CA THR A 876 -8.94 -3.27 -62.23
C THR A 876 -9.72 -4.11 -63.21
N ALA A 877 -9.71 -3.65 -64.45
CA ALA A 877 -10.30 -4.28 -65.61
C ALA A 877 -9.76 -5.70 -65.87
N SER A 878 -10.64 -6.50 -66.44
CA SER A 878 -10.39 -7.80 -67.07
C SER A 878 -9.27 -7.74 -68.11
N HIS A 879 -8.32 -8.67 -68.04
CA HIS A 879 -7.70 -9.23 -69.24
C HIS A 879 -7.41 -10.73 -69.05
N SER A 880 -8.05 -11.50 -69.92
CA SER A 880 -7.78 -12.88 -70.27
C SER A 880 -6.40 -13.05 -70.92
N HIS A 881 -5.64 -14.10 -70.55
CA HIS A 881 -5.13 -15.12 -71.49
C HIS A 881 -4.22 -16.15 -70.78
N ALA A 882 -4.70 -17.40 -70.77
CA ALA A 882 -4.07 -18.69 -71.13
C ALA A 882 -2.71 -19.15 -70.52
N PRO A 883 -2.48 -20.49 -70.47
CA PRO A 883 -1.56 -21.15 -69.54
C PRO A 883 -0.20 -21.48 -70.15
N ASN A 884 0.80 -21.67 -69.28
CA ASN A 884 1.85 -22.69 -69.39
C ASN A 884 2.56 -22.85 -68.05
#